data_AF-A0A2V8JUY5-F1
#
_entry.id   AF-A0A2V8JUY5-F1
#
_cell.length_a   1.000
_cell.length_b   1.000
_cell.length_c   1.000
_cell.angle_alpha   90.00
_cell.angle_beta   90.00
_cell.angle_gamma   90.00
#
_symmetry.space_group_name_H-M   'P 1'
#
loop_
_entity.id
_entity.type
_entity.pdbx_description
1 polymer ?
#
loop_
_entity_poly.entity_id
_entity_poly.type
_entity_poly.pdbx_seq_one_letter_code
_entity_poly.pdbx_strand_id
1 'polypeptide(L)'
;LNHTSDQHSWFQRARRARPGSIARDFYVWNNNTEKYKEARIIFKDFETSNWTRDPVASAYYWHRFYYHQPDLNFESPEVVKSLRSVVKFWMGIGVDGMRLDAVPYLYEREGTNCENLPETHQFLKDLRRQIDERFRNRMLLAEANQWPEDAVAYFGNGDECHMAFHFPVMPRMFMALRMENRFPIIDILAQTPVIPENCQWALFLRNHDELTLEMVTDEERDYMYRAYAHDPQMRVNLGIRRRLASLLGKNWNEIELMNALLFSLPGTPVIYYGDEIGMGDNIYLGDRNSVRTPMQWSSDRNAGFSRASPHRLYLPIVIDPDSHYEAFNVEAQQNNPHSMLWWMKRLIAMRKRYKAFGRGTLEFLYPDNHHVLAFIRRYQSEVILVVANLSRFVQYAGLDLSAFKGTSPVELFGRTEFPPTGDSPYFVTLGPHSFYWFALTAVGSVADRQGAQRAPLQIAVNGNWTNVFSGKGRAVLEESLPVYLQTRRWFGGKTRQIKGTTFNEVVPIPWNSTEACIIEIQIEYTEEEPELYVLPLSFASGERADQIREASPGAVLAQVTVRQNDGEKSGVIYDAVLDKDFCKSLVEMIVKRRHLRGSFGDFVASPTRVMRDALNTSIANLDVVSTRLEQSNSSIVFGDQLILKLFRRVERGVNPDIEMGYFLTERVGFPHVPPVAGTIEYRTKRGESAAVGLLHKYVPNEGDAWRHTLDALSQYFDRAVTKSFNELFGPLPAMTFVELLQSNTVPSFAGELVGPFLENVKLLGQRTAELHIALASDYDNPDFVPEPFSLLYQRSLYQTMRNHSGQMLQLLRRNLKTLRGAVLDEALKVLDRQSEIMNLFRSVLLRKISAKRTRNHGDFHLGQVLYTGKDYVIIDFEGEPARPLTERRIKRTPIRDVAGMLRSFHYAAYTSLFGHLGSSMVRPEDLAALEPWARLWNEWISSTFLKSYLDHAMPAGFLPAAREELNILLNIYLLEKALYELGYELNNRPDWLRIPLIGILQLLQTREAAA
;
A
#
# COMPACT_ATOMS: atom_id res chain seq x y z
N LEU A 1 43.07 -2.99 13.74
CA LEU A 1 43.54 -3.13 15.15
C LEU A 1 44.84 -3.93 15.24
N ASN A 2 44.93 -5.01 14.45
CA ASN A 2 46.01 -5.98 14.47
C ASN A 2 47.42 -5.43 14.19
N HIS A 3 47.58 -4.64 13.13
CA HIS A 3 48.89 -4.26 12.59
C HIS A 3 48.95 -2.79 12.20
N THR A 4 50.15 -2.30 11.88
CA THR A 4 50.38 -0.97 11.28
C THR A 4 51.25 -1.09 10.05
N SER A 5 51.34 -0.07 9.20
CA SER A 5 52.41 -0.01 8.19
C SER A 5 53.79 -0.02 8.86
N ASP A 6 54.77 -0.65 8.21
CA ASP A 6 56.19 -0.55 8.57
C ASP A 6 56.72 0.90 8.53
N GLN A 7 56.06 1.79 7.81
CA GLN A 7 56.35 3.23 7.80
C GLN A 7 55.81 3.96 9.04
N HIS A 8 54.98 3.31 9.86
CA HIS A 8 54.42 3.92 11.05
C HIS A 8 55.54 4.33 12.02
N SER A 9 55.38 5.50 12.64
CA SER A 9 56.38 6.04 13.57
C SER A 9 56.72 5.09 14.71
N TRP A 10 55.76 4.25 15.13
CA TRP A 10 55.99 3.21 16.13
C TRP A 10 56.98 2.15 15.62
N PHE A 11 56.80 1.60 14.41
CA PHE A 11 57.70 0.58 13.86
C PHE A 11 59.09 1.14 13.59
N GLN A 12 59.18 2.35 13.04
CA GLN A 12 60.45 3.04 12.78
C GLN A 12 61.26 3.27 14.07
N ARG A 13 60.58 3.51 15.20
CA ARG A 13 61.22 3.55 16.52
C ARG A 13 61.57 2.14 17.02
N ALA A 14 60.65 1.18 16.91
CA ALA A 14 60.84 -0.19 17.39
C ALA A 14 62.04 -0.89 16.76
N ARG A 15 62.21 -0.76 15.44
CA ARG A 15 63.32 -1.40 14.72
C ARG A 15 64.70 -0.85 15.08
N ARG A 16 64.76 0.39 15.59
CA ARG A 16 66.00 1.06 16.05
C ARG A 16 66.23 0.95 17.56
N ALA A 17 65.20 0.55 18.30
CA ALA A 17 65.25 0.46 19.75
C ALA A 17 65.94 -0.84 20.21
N ARG A 18 66.57 -0.80 21.38
CA ARG A 18 67.23 -1.97 21.97
C ARG A 18 66.19 -3.06 22.32
N PRO A 19 66.54 -4.36 22.21
CA PRO A 19 65.69 -5.45 22.70
C PRO A 19 65.22 -5.23 24.15
N GLY A 20 63.94 -5.50 24.43
CA GLY A 20 63.32 -5.33 25.76
C GLY A 20 63.00 -3.89 26.17
N SER A 21 63.06 -2.94 25.23
CA SER A 21 62.61 -1.57 25.48
C SER A 21 61.13 -1.41 25.12
N ILE A 22 60.44 -0.48 25.79
CA ILE A 22 59.02 -0.19 25.52
C ILE A 22 58.78 0.07 24.02
N ALA A 23 59.65 0.83 23.36
CA ALA A 23 59.51 1.11 21.93
C ALA A 23 59.69 -0.14 21.06
N ARG A 24 60.56 -1.08 21.45
CA ARG A 24 60.76 -2.36 20.75
C ARG A 24 59.53 -3.25 20.87
N ASP A 25 58.97 -3.31 22.07
CA ASP A 25 57.89 -4.22 22.46
C ASP A 25 56.52 -3.80 21.91
N PHE A 26 56.44 -2.73 21.11
CA PHE A 26 55.23 -2.39 20.35
C PHE A 26 54.90 -3.41 19.26
N TYR A 27 55.87 -4.21 18.83
CA TYR A 27 55.72 -5.23 17.79
C TYR A 27 56.28 -6.56 18.28
N VAL A 28 55.88 -7.65 17.62
CA VAL A 28 56.29 -9.01 17.98
C VAL A 28 57.60 -9.36 17.27
N TRP A 29 58.66 -9.62 18.04
CA TRP A 29 60.01 -9.91 17.53
C TRP A 29 60.49 -11.30 17.93
N ASN A 30 61.31 -11.92 17.08
CA ASN A 30 61.99 -13.17 17.38
C ASN A 30 63.36 -13.28 16.67
N ASN A 31 64.25 -14.14 17.17
CA ASN A 31 65.59 -14.33 16.59
C ASN A 31 65.57 -15.29 15.37
N ASN A 32 64.54 -16.12 15.24
CA ASN A 32 64.34 -17.06 14.16
C ASN A 32 62.86 -17.11 13.74
N THR A 33 62.49 -18.00 12.84
CA THR A 33 61.12 -18.17 12.34
C THR A 33 60.42 -19.39 12.97
N GLU A 34 60.96 -19.92 14.07
CA GLU A 34 60.53 -21.21 14.64
C GLU A 34 59.29 -21.09 15.53
N LYS A 35 58.88 -19.87 15.89
CA LYS A 35 57.70 -19.61 16.71
C LYS A 35 56.41 -19.61 15.90
N TYR A 36 55.32 -20.08 16.51
CA TYR A 36 53.96 -20.05 15.94
C TYR A 36 53.80 -20.82 14.62
N LYS A 37 54.46 -21.98 14.49
CA LYS A 37 54.46 -22.79 13.25
C LYS A 37 53.09 -23.29 12.79
N GLU A 38 52.14 -23.40 13.72
CA GLU A 38 50.78 -23.87 13.43
C GLU A 38 49.89 -22.77 12.84
N ALA A 39 50.31 -21.50 12.89
CA ALA A 39 49.58 -20.40 12.28
C ALA A 39 49.70 -20.45 10.76
N ARG A 40 48.56 -20.44 10.07
CA ARG A 40 48.51 -20.42 8.60
C ARG A 40 48.97 -19.06 8.02
N ILE A 41 49.42 -19.10 6.78
CA ILE A 41 49.68 -17.90 5.96
C ILE A 41 48.38 -17.53 5.24
N ILE A 42 47.92 -16.29 5.43
CA ILE A 42 46.67 -15.79 4.83
C ILE A 42 46.89 -15.44 3.35
N PHE A 43 47.90 -14.61 3.06
CA PHE A 43 48.23 -14.19 1.69
C PHE A 43 49.26 -15.10 1.02
N LYS A 44 48.87 -16.37 0.79
CA LYS A 44 49.76 -17.42 0.25
C LYS A 44 50.38 -17.09 -1.10
N ASP A 45 49.74 -16.25 -1.90
CA ASP A 45 50.24 -15.87 -3.23
C ASP A 45 51.39 -14.86 -3.16
N PHE A 46 51.56 -14.18 -2.01
CA PHE A 46 52.51 -13.07 -1.84
C PHE A 46 53.53 -13.30 -0.74
N GLU A 47 53.17 -14.04 0.31
CA GLU A 47 54.00 -14.25 1.49
C GLU A 47 54.37 -15.74 1.63
N THR A 48 55.65 -15.99 1.91
CA THR A 48 56.17 -17.36 2.12
C THR A 48 56.28 -17.73 3.60
N SER A 49 56.13 -16.75 4.49
CA SER A 49 56.30 -16.86 5.94
C SER A 49 55.54 -15.74 6.64
N ASN A 50 55.05 -15.99 7.87
CA ASN A 50 54.50 -14.95 8.76
C ASN A 50 55.60 -14.18 9.53
N TRP A 51 56.88 -14.51 9.27
CA TRP A 51 58.06 -13.86 9.83
C TRP A 51 58.93 -13.27 8.73
N THR A 52 59.24 -11.98 8.83
CA THR A 52 60.18 -11.28 7.94
C THR A 52 61.38 -10.72 8.72
N ARG A 53 62.58 -10.85 8.17
CA ARG A 53 63.81 -10.34 8.79
C ARG A 53 63.95 -8.84 8.55
N ASP A 54 64.01 -8.05 9.62
CA ASP A 54 64.33 -6.63 9.53
C ASP A 54 65.85 -6.42 9.63
N PRO A 55 66.48 -5.75 8.64
CA PRO A 55 67.94 -5.60 8.60
C PRO A 55 68.48 -4.63 9.65
N VAL A 56 67.68 -3.65 10.10
CA VAL A 56 68.10 -2.64 11.09
C VAL A 56 68.06 -3.23 12.50
N ALA A 57 66.99 -3.95 12.78
CA ALA A 57 66.73 -4.64 14.03
C ALA A 57 67.55 -5.93 14.20
N SER A 58 68.11 -6.46 13.10
CA SER A 58 68.79 -7.77 13.05
C SER A 58 67.97 -8.91 13.67
N ALA A 59 66.64 -8.86 13.54
CA ALA A 59 65.69 -9.81 14.09
C ALA A 59 64.49 -9.98 13.13
N TYR A 60 63.72 -11.04 13.33
CA TYR A 60 62.47 -11.27 12.62
C TYR A 60 61.32 -10.59 13.34
N TYR A 61 60.37 -10.04 12.60
CA TYR A 61 59.10 -9.54 13.13
C TYR A 61 57.93 -10.31 12.53
N TRP A 62 56.85 -10.40 13.31
CA TRP A 62 55.62 -11.09 12.94
C TRP A 62 54.73 -10.22 12.06
N HIS A 63 54.08 -10.83 11.09
CA HIS A 63 53.00 -10.25 10.30
C HIS A 63 52.04 -11.35 9.84
N ARG A 64 50.73 -11.14 10.01
CA ARG A 64 49.70 -12.07 9.48
C ARG A 64 49.32 -11.79 8.03
N PHE A 65 49.58 -10.56 7.59
CA PHE A 65 49.28 -10.04 6.26
C PHE A 65 50.59 -9.81 5.50
N TYR A 66 50.72 -8.71 4.75
CA TYR A 66 51.96 -8.42 4.03
C TYR A 66 53.13 -8.13 4.98
N TYR A 67 54.36 -8.38 4.55
CA TYR A 67 55.56 -8.07 5.33
C TYR A 67 55.62 -6.59 5.76
N HIS A 68 55.11 -5.66 4.95
CA HIS A 68 55.08 -4.23 5.28
C HIS A 68 53.92 -3.84 6.23
N GLN A 69 53.23 -4.83 6.80
CA GLN A 69 52.18 -4.69 7.80
C GLN A 69 52.57 -5.43 9.10
N PRO A 70 53.63 -5.00 9.81
CA PRO A 70 54.05 -5.61 11.07
C PRO A 70 52.94 -5.58 12.13
N ASP A 71 52.74 -6.73 12.78
CA ASP A 71 51.71 -6.94 13.79
C ASP A 71 52.08 -6.29 15.12
N LEU A 72 51.10 -5.63 15.73
CA LEU A 72 51.25 -5.00 17.04
C LEU A 72 51.25 -6.06 18.13
N ASN A 73 52.11 -5.89 19.13
CA ASN A 73 52.19 -6.82 20.25
C ASN A 73 51.12 -6.49 21.31
N PHE A 74 50.03 -7.25 21.34
CA PHE A 74 48.96 -7.04 22.32
C PHE A 74 49.33 -7.47 23.75
N GLU A 75 50.44 -8.18 23.97
CA GLU A 75 50.97 -8.42 25.32
C GLU A 75 51.54 -7.14 25.95
N SER A 76 51.87 -6.13 25.14
CA SER A 76 52.36 -4.85 25.61
C SER A 76 51.21 -3.96 26.12
N PRO A 77 51.18 -3.58 27.41
CA PRO A 77 50.14 -2.69 27.95
C PRO A 77 50.10 -1.33 27.26
N GLU A 78 51.23 -0.85 26.76
CA GLU A 78 51.33 0.43 26.03
C GLU A 78 50.69 0.36 24.65
N VAL A 79 50.72 -0.79 23.97
CA VAL A 79 49.99 -1.02 22.71
C VAL A 79 48.49 -0.97 22.98
N VAL A 80 48.00 -1.74 23.96
CA VAL A 80 46.59 -1.79 24.35
C VAL A 80 46.07 -0.39 24.73
N LYS A 81 46.83 0.37 25.51
CA LYS A 81 46.50 1.75 25.90
C LYS A 81 46.48 2.70 24.69
N SER A 82 47.44 2.56 23.78
CA SER A 82 47.51 3.40 22.57
C SER A 82 46.32 3.14 21.64
N LEU A 83 45.98 1.87 21.38
CA LEU A 83 44.83 1.50 20.57
C LEU A 83 43.50 1.97 21.17
N ARG A 84 43.31 1.81 22.48
CA ARG A 84 42.12 2.36 23.18
C ARG A 84 42.02 3.87 23.04
N SER A 85 43.15 4.58 23.01
CA SER A 85 43.18 6.03 22.79
C SER A 85 42.78 6.40 21.37
N VAL A 86 43.21 5.64 20.36
CA VAL A 86 42.78 5.83 18.96
C VAL A 86 41.28 5.65 18.81
N VAL A 87 40.71 4.61 19.41
CA VAL A 87 39.25 4.37 19.37
C VAL A 87 38.50 5.53 20.05
N LYS A 88 38.95 5.96 21.24
CA LYS A 88 38.36 7.09 21.97
C LYS A 88 38.42 8.40 21.20
N PHE A 89 39.51 8.64 20.46
CA PHE A 89 39.68 9.85 19.65
C PHE A 89 38.58 9.96 18.58
N TRP A 90 38.41 8.93 17.76
CA TRP A 90 37.42 8.93 16.69
C TRP A 90 35.97 8.92 17.20
N MET A 91 35.67 8.15 18.23
CA MET A 91 34.35 8.17 18.88
C MET A 91 34.06 9.55 19.50
N GLY A 92 35.09 10.22 20.03
CA GLY A 92 35.01 11.58 20.57
C GLY A 92 34.73 12.65 19.52
N ILE A 93 35.12 12.43 18.26
CA ILE A 93 34.80 13.30 17.12
C ILE A 93 33.35 13.11 16.65
N GLY A 94 32.73 11.98 16.99
CA GLY A 94 31.32 11.70 16.69
C GLY A 94 31.07 10.52 15.75
N VAL A 95 32.09 9.72 15.42
CA VAL A 95 31.93 8.48 14.63
C VAL A 95 30.94 7.53 15.32
N ASP A 96 29.94 7.02 14.58
CA ASP A 96 28.85 6.19 15.13
C ASP A 96 29.23 4.73 15.38
N GLY A 97 30.25 4.23 14.69
CA GLY A 97 30.72 2.87 14.89
C GLY A 97 32.01 2.57 14.15
N MET A 98 32.61 1.42 14.47
CA MET A 98 33.85 0.96 13.86
C MET A 98 33.74 -0.49 13.42
N ARG A 99 34.12 -0.75 12.16
CA ARG A 99 34.51 -2.10 11.72
C ARG A 99 35.87 -2.40 12.33
N LEU A 100 35.92 -3.42 13.16
CA LEU A 100 37.13 -3.94 13.77
C LEU A 100 37.75 -4.95 12.80
N ASP A 101 38.72 -4.43 12.05
CA ASP A 101 39.49 -5.16 11.05
C ASP A 101 40.42 -6.19 11.70
N ALA A 102 40.45 -7.39 11.11
CA ALA A 102 41.38 -8.48 11.45
C ALA A 102 41.35 -8.89 12.94
N VAL A 103 40.17 -8.88 13.57
CA VAL A 103 40.03 -9.16 15.01
C VAL A 103 40.44 -10.56 15.46
N PRO A 104 40.41 -11.62 14.63
CA PRO A 104 40.83 -12.94 15.12
C PRO A 104 42.30 -13.10 15.46
N TYR A 105 43.14 -12.14 15.06
CA TYR A 105 44.59 -12.35 14.99
C TYR A 105 45.39 -11.56 16.02
N LEU A 106 44.73 -10.91 17.00
CA LEU A 106 45.37 -9.92 17.88
C LEU A 106 46.45 -10.50 18.82
N TYR A 107 46.32 -11.74 19.26
CA TYR A 107 47.29 -12.41 20.15
C TYR A 107 47.81 -13.69 19.51
N GLU A 108 49.06 -14.03 19.81
CA GLU A 108 49.71 -15.26 19.35
C GLU A 108 50.17 -16.13 20.54
N ARG A 109 50.03 -17.47 20.40
CA ARG A 109 50.46 -18.45 21.40
C ARG A 109 51.09 -19.66 20.74
N GLU A 110 52.17 -20.17 21.33
CA GLU A 110 52.77 -21.44 20.90
C GLU A 110 51.80 -22.61 21.09
N GLY A 111 51.85 -23.56 20.14
CA GLY A 111 50.95 -24.72 20.14
C GLY A 111 49.49 -24.39 19.81
N THR A 112 49.25 -23.25 19.15
CA THR A 112 47.93 -22.85 18.65
C THR A 112 48.05 -22.33 17.23
N ASN A 113 46.93 -22.23 16.51
CA ASN A 113 46.86 -21.58 15.20
C ASN A 113 46.94 -20.04 15.26
N CYS A 114 47.04 -19.44 16.45
CA CYS A 114 47.04 -18.00 16.69
C CYS A 114 45.78 -17.29 16.14
N GLU A 115 44.61 -17.94 16.19
CA GLU A 115 43.33 -17.35 15.83
C GLU A 115 42.31 -17.54 16.97
N ASN A 116 41.39 -16.59 17.15
CA ASN A 116 40.28 -16.68 18.11
C ASN A 116 40.70 -16.95 19.58
N LEU A 117 41.91 -16.53 19.97
CA LEU A 117 42.43 -16.81 21.31
C LEU A 117 41.60 -16.12 22.41
N PRO A 118 41.46 -16.73 23.60
CA PRO A 118 40.68 -16.14 24.70
C PRO A 118 41.10 -14.71 25.08
N GLU A 119 42.40 -14.40 24.99
CA GLU A 119 42.93 -13.06 25.27
C GLU A 119 42.45 -12.00 24.26
N THR A 120 42.27 -12.40 22.99
CA THR A 120 41.68 -11.56 21.95
C THR A 120 40.26 -11.17 22.35
N HIS A 121 39.43 -12.15 22.72
CA HIS A 121 38.07 -11.91 23.20
C HIS A 121 38.03 -11.03 24.45
N GLN A 122 38.93 -11.28 25.41
CA GLN A 122 38.99 -10.47 26.63
C GLN A 122 39.35 -9.00 26.34
N PHE A 123 40.26 -8.73 25.39
CA PHE A 123 40.54 -7.37 24.94
C PHE A 123 39.32 -6.70 24.32
N LEU A 124 38.54 -7.43 23.51
CA LEU A 124 37.33 -6.91 22.88
C LEU A 124 36.22 -6.61 23.90
N LYS A 125 36.03 -7.46 24.92
CA LYS A 125 35.13 -7.19 26.06
C LYS A 125 35.48 -5.91 26.78
N ASP A 126 36.77 -5.73 27.08
CA ASP A 126 37.24 -4.52 27.72
C ASP A 126 37.03 -3.28 26.85
N LEU A 127 37.27 -3.40 25.55
CA LEU A 127 37.07 -2.31 24.60
C LEU A 127 35.59 -1.91 24.53
N ARG A 128 34.70 -2.90 24.43
CA ARG A 128 33.25 -2.72 24.43
C ARG A 128 32.76 -2.01 25.69
N ARG A 129 33.14 -2.52 26.86
CA ARG A 129 32.81 -1.91 28.16
C ARG A 129 33.22 -0.44 28.23
N GLN A 130 34.43 -0.10 27.79
CA GLN A 130 34.90 1.28 27.79
C GLN A 130 34.14 2.20 26.84
N ILE A 131 33.66 1.66 25.71
CA ILE A 131 32.82 2.41 24.78
C ILE A 131 31.45 2.65 25.41
N ASP A 132 30.81 1.61 25.95
CA ASP A 132 29.48 1.70 26.55
C ASP A 132 29.44 2.66 27.76
N GLU A 133 30.51 2.71 28.55
CA GLU A 133 30.65 3.64 29.68
C GLU A 133 30.68 5.12 29.26
N ARG A 134 31.22 5.43 28.07
CA ARG A 134 31.52 6.82 27.65
C ARG A 134 30.67 7.32 26.50
N PHE A 135 30.26 6.44 25.59
CA PHE A 135 29.59 6.79 24.35
C PHE A 135 28.32 5.95 24.20
N ARG A 136 27.16 6.61 24.26
CA ARG A 136 25.87 5.93 24.04
C ARG A 136 25.64 5.67 22.56
N ASN A 137 24.94 4.57 22.25
CA ASN A 137 24.48 4.20 20.91
C ASN A 137 25.58 4.12 19.85
N ARG A 138 26.76 3.61 20.22
CA ARG A 138 27.84 3.32 19.27
C ARG A 138 27.85 1.86 18.88
N MET A 139 28.43 1.55 17.74
CA MET A 139 28.44 0.18 17.19
C MET A 139 29.88 -0.33 16.95
N LEU A 140 30.10 -1.60 17.27
CA LEU A 140 31.32 -2.34 16.93
C LEU A 140 30.96 -3.51 16.02
N LEU A 141 31.59 -3.57 14.85
CA LEU A 141 31.37 -4.60 13.84
C LEU A 141 32.64 -5.45 13.68
N ALA A 142 32.60 -6.70 14.10
CA ALA A 142 33.69 -7.65 13.94
C ALA A 142 33.81 -8.13 12.49
N GLU A 143 35.03 -8.04 11.94
CA GLU A 143 35.42 -8.84 10.80
C GLU A 143 36.09 -10.13 11.29
N ALA A 144 35.28 -11.15 11.51
CA ALA A 144 35.74 -12.49 11.85
C ALA A 144 35.30 -13.47 10.75
N ASN A 145 36.16 -13.66 9.74
CA ASN A 145 35.97 -14.69 8.72
C ASN A 145 36.35 -16.05 9.30
N GLN A 146 35.43 -16.67 10.02
CA GLN A 146 35.60 -17.91 10.79
C GLN A 146 34.40 -18.84 10.56
N TRP A 147 34.50 -20.10 11.02
CA TRP A 147 33.36 -21.02 11.06
C TRP A 147 32.23 -20.47 11.97
N PRO A 148 30.96 -20.91 11.80
CA PRO A 148 29.83 -20.32 12.50
C PRO A 148 29.99 -20.23 14.02
N GLU A 149 30.51 -21.28 14.66
CA GLU A 149 30.68 -21.37 16.12
C GLU A 149 31.69 -20.33 16.62
N ASP A 150 32.81 -20.19 15.92
CA ASP A 150 33.87 -19.22 16.23
C ASP A 150 33.43 -17.79 15.91
N ALA A 151 32.67 -17.58 14.82
CA ALA A 151 32.17 -16.27 14.44
C ALA A 151 31.16 -15.74 15.47
N VAL A 152 30.32 -16.60 16.05
CA VAL A 152 29.38 -16.22 17.12
C VAL A 152 30.11 -15.81 18.41
N ALA A 153 31.27 -16.39 18.71
CA ALA A 153 32.03 -16.05 19.91
C ALA A 153 32.37 -14.56 20.02
N TYR A 154 32.49 -13.84 18.90
CA TYR A 154 32.76 -12.39 18.86
C TYR A 154 31.60 -11.51 19.33
N PHE A 155 30.42 -12.08 19.56
CA PHE A 155 29.33 -11.39 20.26
C PHE A 155 29.48 -11.46 21.79
N GLY A 156 30.31 -12.38 22.30
CA GLY A 156 30.39 -12.69 23.72
C GLY A 156 29.02 -13.09 24.27
N ASN A 157 28.68 -12.60 25.46
CA ASN A 157 27.33 -12.69 26.03
C ASN A 157 26.53 -11.40 25.77
N GLY A 158 26.80 -10.72 24.66
CA GLY A 158 26.29 -9.38 24.34
C GLY A 158 27.23 -8.25 24.78
N ASP A 159 28.43 -8.61 25.23
CA ASP A 159 29.45 -7.76 25.86
C ASP A 159 30.76 -7.63 25.07
N GLU A 160 30.82 -8.16 23.83
CA GLU A 160 31.94 -7.97 22.90
C GLU A 160 31.54 -7.07 21.74
N CYS A 161 31.31 -7.61 20.54
CA CYS A 161 30.89 -6.83 19.39
C CYS A 161 29.36 -6.76 19.28
N HIS A 162 28.85 -5.63 18.81
CA HIS A 162 27.42 -5.46 18.54
C HIS A 162 27.02 -6.22 17.27
N MET A 163 27.92 -6.24 16.30
CA MET A 163 27.72 -6.85 15.02
C MET A 163 28.92 -7.71 14.62
N ALA A 164 28.68 -8.73 13.80
CA ALA A 164 29.72 -9.48 13.10
C ALA A 164 29.25 -9.73 11.67
N PHE A 165 30.19 -9.80 10.72
CA PHE A 165 29.85 -10.21 9.35
C PHE A 165 29.48 -11.70 9.32
N HIS A 166 28.39 -12.03 8.63
CA HIS A 166 27.96 -13.41 8.47
C HIS A 166 28.70 -14.08 7.30
N PHE A 167 30.02 -14.21 7.44
CA PHE A 167 30.87 -14.90 6.45
C PHE A 167 30.40 -16.32 6.10
N PRO A 168 29.90 -17.15 7.05
CA PRO A 168 29.51 -18.52 6.72
C PRO A 168 28.40 -18.64 5.66
N VAL A 169 27.37 -17.79 5.71
CA VAL A 169 26.21 -17.89 4.81
C VAL A 169 26.52 -17.38 3.40
N MET A 170 27.44 -16.40 3.27
CA MET A 170 27.72 -15.73 1.99
C MET A 170 28.14 -16.71 0.88
N PRO A 171 29.15 -17.58 1.02
CA PRO A 171 29.52 -18.55 -0.02
C PRO A 171 28.41 -19.56 -0.31
N ARG A 172 27.65 -19.96 0.72
CA ARG A 172 26.57 -20.96 0.59
C ARG A 172 25.39 -20.42 -0.20
N MET A 173 25.14 -19.12 -0.20
CA MET A 173 24.14 -18.50 -1.08
C MET A 173 24.52 -18.68 -2.56
N PHE A 174 25.79 -18.45 -2.93
CA PHE A 174 26.27 -18.66 -4.30
C PHE A 174 26.26 -20.15 -4.67
N MET A 175 26.67 -21.03 -3.76
CA MET A 175 26.58 -22.47 -3.99
C MET A 175 25.14 -22.93 -4.21
N ALA A 176 24.21 -22.52 -3.33
CA ALA A 176 22.80 -22.90 -3.41
C ALA A 176 22.16 -22.46 -4.73
N LEU A 177 22.52 -21.27 -5.23
CA LEU A 177 22.09 -20.79 -6.53
C LEU A 177 22.59 -21.70 -7.67
N ARG A 178 23.89 -22.04 -7.71
CA ARG A 178 24.46 -22.87 -8.79
C ARG A 178 24.10 -24.33 -8.71
N MET A 179 23.93 -24.87 -7.50
CA MET A 179 23.44 -26.21 -7.26
C MET A 179 21.92 -26.32 -7.48
N GLU A 180 21.24 -25.17 -7.62
CA GLU A 180 19.78 -25.06 -7.60
C GLU A 180 19.17 -25.78 -6.39
N ASN A 181 19.81 -25.70 -5.23
CA ASN A 181 19.42 -26.46 -4.05
C ASN A 181 19.53 -25.59 -2.81
N ARG A 182 18.46 -25.51 -2.02
CA ARG A 182 18.41 -24.70 -0.80
C ARG A 182 19.26 -25.24 0.36
N PHE A 183 19.68 -26.50 0.29
CA PHE A 183 20.33 -27.20 1.40
C PHE A 183 21.57 -26.46 1.95
N PRO A 184 22.52 -25.94 1.15
CA PRO A 184 23.68 -25.23 1.69
C PRO A 184 23.33 -24.02 2.55
N ILE A 185 22.24 -23.30 2.23
CA ILE A 185 21.77 -22.14 3.02
C ILE A 185 21.14 -22.61 4.33
N ILE A 186 20.28 -23.63 4.28
CA ILE A 186 19.59 -24.15 5.47
C ILE A 186 20.59 -24.77 6.44
N ASP A 187 21.51 -25.60 5.93
CA ASP A 187 22.49 -26.33 6.72
C ASP A 187 23.42 -25.38 7.48
N ILE A 188 23.99 -24.37 6.80
CA ILE A 188 24.89 -23.42 7.47
C ILE A 188 24.17 -22.54 8.49
N LEU A 189 22.91 -22.17 8.24
CA LEU A 189 22.11 -21.39 9.18
C LEU A 189 21.63 -22.24 10.36
N ALA A 190 21.42 -23.55 10.18
CA ALA A 190 21.10 -24.47 11.26
C ALA A 190 22.31 -24.75 12.17
N GLN A 191 23.52 -24.75 11.61
CA GLN A 191 24.78 -24.87 12.36
C GLN A 191 25.15 -23.56 13.08
N THR A 192 24.63 -22.41 12.65
CA THR A 192 24.95 -21.11 13.24
C THR A 192 24.28 -20.95 14.61
N PRO A 193 25.03 -20.85 15.72
CA PRO A 193 24.42 -20.72 17.05
C PRO A 193 23.61 -19.44 17.22
N VAL A 194 22.69 -19.45 18.19
CA VAL A 194 21.87 -18.27 18.53
C VAL A 194 22.75 -17.17 19.11
N ILE A 195 22.55 -15.94 18.64
CA ILE A 195 23.29 -14.76 19.10
C ILE A 195 22.56 -14.06 20.26
N PRO A 196 23.25 -13.26 21.09
CA PRO A 196 22.62 -12.42 22.11
C PRO A 196 21.59 -11.44 21.52
N GLU A 197 20.52 -11.13 22.27
CA GLU A 197 19.40 -10.29 21.80
C GLU A 197 19.82 -8.86 21.38
N ASN A 198 20.87 -8.33 22.02
CA ASN A 198 21.41 -7.00 21.73
C ASN A 198 22.44 -6.98 20.58
N CYS A 199 22.69 -8.13 19.94
CA CYS A 199 23.63 -8.29 18.85
C CYS A 199 22.93 -8.50 17.50
N GLN A 200 23.66 -8.38 16.40
CA GLN A 200 23.08 -8.49 15.06
C GLN A 200 24.09 -8.94 14.00
N TRP A 201 23.69 -9.82 13.09
CA TRP A 201 24.50 -10.16 11.92
C TRP A 201 24.56 -9.03 10.88
N ALA A 202 25.72 -8.82 10.27
CA ALA A 202 25.89 -8.03 9.05
C ALA A 202 25.93 -8.97 7.84
N LEU A 203 24.90 -8.93 7.01
CA LEU A 203 24.77 -9.75 5.80
C LEU A 203 25.37 -9.00 4.62
N PHE A 204 26.05 -9.70 3.72
CA PHE A 204 26.63 -9.12 2.50
C PHE A 204 26.77 -10.18 1.42
N LEU A 205 26.75 -9.76 0.15
CA LEU A 205 27.01 -10.63 -0.99
C LEU A 205 28.46 -10.54 -1.44
N ARG A 206 28.99 -9.31 -1.53
CA ARG A 206 30.37 -8.99 -1.90
C ARG A 206 30.88 -7.81 -1.08
N ASN A 207 32.18 -7.60 -1.12
CA ASN A 207 32.87 -6.50 -0.44
C ASN A 207 34.09 -6.06 -1.28
N HIS A 208 34.99 -5.29 -0.66
CA HIS A 208 36.21 -4.79 -1.30
C HIS A 208 37.32 -5.83 -1.42
N ASP A 209 37.14 -7.03 -0.87
CA ASP A 209 38.06 -8.16 -0.99
C ASP A 209 37.51 -9.18 -2.00
N GLU A 210 38.23 -10.27 -2.17
CA GLU A 210 37.76 -11.43 -2.91
C GLU A 210 36.54 -12.08 -2.22
N LEU A 211 35.80 -12.90 -2.98
CA LEU A 211 34.86 -13.84 -2.40
C LEU A 211 35.72 -14.90 -1.70
N THR A 212 35.92 -14.72 -0.40
CA THR A 212 36.75 -15.61 0.41
C THR A 212 36.14 -17.02 0.47
N LEU A 213 37.01 -18.01 0.27
CA LEU A 213 36.74 -19.45 0.37
C LEU A 213 37.70 -20.07 1.40
N GLU A 214 38.08 -19.31 2.42
CA GLU A 214 38.90 -19.81 3.52
C GLU A 214 38.09 -20.74 4.43
N MET A 215 36.88 -20.31 4.83
CA MET A 215 35.99 -21.03 5.76
C MET A 215 34.92 -21.85 5.02
N VAL A 216 35.40 -22.65 4.06
CA VAL A 216 34.65 -23.69 3.36
C VAL A 216 35.50 -24.97 3.32
N THR A 217 34.87 -26.11 3.11
CA THR A 217 35.60 -27.37 2.89
C THR A 217 36.37 -27.34 1.57
N ASP A 218 37.36 -28.21 1.43
CA ASP A 218 38.16 -28.30 0.20
C ASP A 218 37.30 -28.64 -1.03
N GLU A 219 36.30 -29.52 -0.87
CA GLU A 219 35.37 -29.89 -1.94
C GLU A 219 34.47 -28.72 -2.37
N GLU A 220 33.95 -27.96 -1.41
CA GLU A 220 33.15 -26.75 -1.67
C GLU A 220 33.99 -25.68 -2.37
N ARG A 221 35.26 -25.51 -1.96
CA ARG A 221 36.19 -24.57 -2.60
C ARG A 221 36.42 -24.92 -4.06
N ASP A 222 36.70 -26.18 -4.35
CA ASP A 222 36.91 -26.67 -5.71
C ASP A 222 35.63 -26.57 -6.56
N TYR A 223 34.46 -26.77 -5.95
CA TYR A 223 33.18 -26.50 -6.62
C TYR A 223 33.04 -25.02 -6.97
N MET A 224 33.29 -24.11 -6.01
CA MET A 224 33.18 -22.67 -6.22
C MET A 224 34.14 -22.17 -7.31
N TYR A 225 35.38 -22.66 -7.34
CA TYR A 225 36.31 -22.34 -8.41
C TYR A 225 35.83 -22.79 -9.79
N ARG A 226 35.29 -24.02 -9.89
CA ARG A 226 34.73 -24.52 -11.16
C ARG A 226 33.50 -23.74 -11.60
N ALA A 227 32.65 -23.31 -10.67
CA ALA A 227 31.38 -22.64 -10.97
C ALA A 227 31.51 -21.14 -11.28
N TYR A 228 32.51 -20.47 -10.71
CA TYR A 228 32.62 -19.00 -10.71
C TYR A 228 33.99 -18.43 -11.12
N ALA A 229 35.05 -19.25 -11.20
CA ALA A 229 36.41 -18.82 -11.53
C ALA A 229 37.04 -19.70 -12.64
N HIS A 230 36.43 -19.63 -13.83
CA HIS A 230 36.88 -20.37 -15.02
C HIS A 230 38.27 -19.93 -15.50
N ASP A 231 38.57 -18.63 -15.41
CA ASP A 231 39.92 -18.11 -15.66
C ASP A 231 40.74 -18.18 -14.35
N PRO A 232 41.92 -18.81 -14.34
CA PRO A 232 42.80 -18.84 -13.17
C PRO A 232 43.12 -17.45 -12.60
N GLN A 233 43.18 -16.40 -13.42
CA GLN A 233 43.40 -15.03 -12.96
C GLN A 233 42.25 -14.47 -12.13
N MET A 234 41.06 -15.08 -12.16
CA MET A 234 39.95 -14.70 -11.28
C MET A 234 40.21 -15.11 -9.82
N ARG A 235 41.19 -15.98 -9.56
CA ARG A 235 41.54 -16.46 -8.24
C ARG A 235 42.63 -15.58 -7.62
N VAL A 236 42.56 -15.40 -6.31
CA VAL A 236 43.62 -14.77 -5.52
C VAL A 236 43.53 -15.33 -4.09
N ASN A 237 44.67 -15.65 -3.50
CA ASN A 237 44.77 -16.34 -2.21
C ASN A 237 43.86 -17.59 -2.20
N LEU A 238 42.93 -17.66 -1.26
CA LEU A 238 41.88 -18.68 -1.19
C LEU A 238 40.51 -18.08 -1.50
N GLY A 239 40.36 -17.41 -2.64
CA GLY A 239 39.08 -16.81 -3.04
C GLY A 239 38.99 -16.35 -4.49
N ILE A 240 37.89 -15.67 -4.81
CA ILE A 240 37.53 -15.22 -6.18
C ILE A 240 37.39 -13.70 -6.23
N ARG A 241 38.31 -13.00 -6.92
CA ARG A 241 38.38 -11.54 -6.99
C ARG A 241 37.48 -10.92 -8.06
N ARG A 242 36.18 -11.22 -7.97
CA ARG A 242 35.14 -10.73 -8.90
C ARG A 242 34.02 -9.97 -8.19
N ARG A 243 33.35 -9.08 -8.93
CA ARG A 243 32.14 -8.34 -8.51
C ARG A 243 30.88 -9.19 -8.63
N LEU A 244 29.80 -8.76 -7.97
CA LEU A 244 28.54 -9.50 -7.93
C LEU A 244 27.95 -9.72 -9.33
N ALA A 245 27.77 -8.66 -10.12
CA ALA A 245 27.18 -8.74 -11.45
C ALA A 245 28.03 -9.64 -12.39
N SER A 246 29.35 -9.53 -12.28
CA SER A 246 30.32 -10.35 -13.00
C SER A 246 30.25 -11.84 -12.61
N LEU A 247 30.11 -12.15 -11.32
CA LEU A 247 29.98 -13.53 -10.81
C LEU A 247 28.69 -14.21 -11.33
N LEU A 248 27.60 -13.46 -11.41
CA LEU A 248 26.28 -13.96 -11.84
C LEU A 248 26.06 -13.82 -13.35
N GLY A 249 27.11 -13.58 -14.14
CA GLY A 249 27.04 -13.47 -15.59
C GLY A 249 26.06 -12.39 -16.09
N LYS A 250 25.82 -11.34 -15.29
CA LYS A 250 24.83 -10.28 -15.52
C LYS A 250 23.40 -10.78 -15.74
N ASN A 251 23.07 -11.95 -15.20
CA ASN A 251 21.70 -12.42 -15.15
C ASN A 251 20.92 -11.60 -14.10
N TRP A 252 20.08 -10.67 -14.56
CA TRP A 252 19.32 -9.80 -13.67
C TRP A 252 18.44 -10.56 -12.70
N ASN A 253 17.83 -11.68 -13.12
CA ASN A 253 16.99 -12.47 -12.22
C ASN A 253 17.81 -13.10 -11.09
N GLU A 254 19.04 -13.55 -11.36
CA GLU A 254 19.95 -14.06 -10.31
C GLU A 254 20.40 -12.93 -9.36
N ILE A 255 20.76 -11.76 -9.91
CA ILE A 255 21.17 -10.60 -9.10
C ILE A 255 20.02 -10.14 -8.22
N GLU A 256 18.79 -10.08 -8.76
CA GLU A 256 17.58 -9.72 -8.03
C GLU A 256 17.30 -10.74 -6.92
N LEU A 257 17.33 -12.04 -7.22
CA LEU A 257 17.13 -13.10 -6.24
C LEU A 257 18.14 -13.05 -5.09
N MET A 258 19.43 -12.91 -5.41
CA MET A 258 20.50 -12.85 -4.40
C MET A 258 20.34 -11.63 -3.49
N ASN A 259 19.96 -10.48 -4.05
CA ASN A 259 19.62 -9.31 -3.26
C ASN A 259 18.35 -9.52 -2.43
N ALA A 260 17.30 -10.12 -2.99
CA ALA A 260 16.09 -10.42 -2.24
C ALA A 260 16.40 -11.32 -1.02
N LEU A 261 17.26 -12.32 -1.17
CA LEU A 261 17.74 -13.13 -0.04
C LEU A 261 18.57 -12.30 0.96
N LEU A 262 19.51 -11.47 0.49
CA LEU A 262 20.29 -10.54 1.32
C LEU A 262 19.38 -9.66 2.20
N PHE A 263 18.29 -9.14 1.62
CA PHE A 263 17.37 -8.24 2.31
C PHE A 263 16.34 -8.96 3.20
N SER A 264 16.13 -10.26 3.00
CA SER A 264 15.11 -11.04 3.70
C SER A 264 15.62 -12.01 4.76
N LEU A 265 16.91 -12.35 4.77
CA LEU A 265 17.56 -13.13 5.83
C LEU A 265 17.74 -12.30 7.13
N PRO A 266 17.94 -12.95 8.30
CA PRO A 266 18.06 -12.25 9.58
C PRO A 266 19.39 -11.51 9.70
N GLY A 267 19.31 -10.17 9.70
CA GLY A 267 20.47 -9.31 9.92
C GLY A 267 20.30 -7.93 9.29
N THR A 268 21.40 -7.19 9.26
CA THR A 268 21.53 -5.89 8.60
C THR A 268 22.31 -6.06 7.29
N PRO A 269 21.70 -5.81 6.13
CA PRO A 269 22.35 -5.98 4.83
C PRO A 269 23.34 -4.84 4.57
N VAL A 270 24.48 -5.19 3.99
CA VAL A 270 25.55 -4.29 3.52
C VAL A 270 25.66 -4.44 2.00
N ILE A 271 25.54 -3.31 1.30
CA ILE A 271 25.67 -3.23 -0.16
C ILE A 271 27.06 -2.69 -0.46
N TYR A 272 27.78 -3.33 -1.38
CA TYR A 272 29.06 -2.84 -1.87
C TYR A 272 28.85 -1.84 -3.00
N TYR A 273 29.53 -0.68 -2.93
CA TYR A 273 29.27 0.45 -3.83
C TYR A 273 29.35 0.03 -5.30
N GLY A 274 28.35 0.41 -6.10
CA GLY A 274 28.29 0.09 -7.52
C GLY A 274 27.58 -1.24 -7.85
N ASP A 275 27.36 -2.13 -6.88
CA ASP A 275 26.58 -3.35 -7.12
C ASP A 275 25.09 -3.00 -7.38
N GLU A 276 24.61 -1.88 -6.84
CA GLU A 276 23.25 -1.35 -7.09
C GLU A 276 23.01 -0.88 -8.53
N ILE A 277 24.07 -0.65 -9.31
CA ILE A 277 24.02 -0.35 -10.74
C ILE A 277 24.59 -1.50 -11.59
N GLY A 278 24.98 -2.63 -10.98
CA GLY A 278 25.56 -3.76 -11.69
C GLY A 278 26.96 -3.50 -12.27
N MET A 279 27.82 -2.76 -11.54
CA MET A 279 29.21 -2.56 -11.93
C MET A 279 29.95 -3.89 -12.13
N GLY A 280 30.81 -3.92 -13.15
CA GLY A 280 31.72 -5.03 -13.42
C GLY A 280 33.05 -4.91 -12.68
N ASP A 281 33.96 -5.81 -13.01
CA ASP A 281 35.32 -5.88 -12.47
C ASP A 281 36.38 -5.74 -13.57
N ASN A 282 37.64 -5.56 -13.16
CA ASN A 282 38.80 -5.68 -14.04
C ASN A 282 39.85 -6.62 -13.40
N ILE A 283 39.77 -7.91 -13.72
CA ILE A 283 40.61 -8.96 -13.11
C ILE A 283 42.11 -8.84 -13.39
N TYR A 284 42.50 -8.01 -14.38
CA TYR A 284 43.90 -7.76 -14.73
C TYR A 284 44.57 -6.74 -13.82
N LEU A 285 43.81 -6.07 -12.95
CA LEU A 285 44.38 -5.21 -11.91
C LEU A 285 44.96 -6.09 -10.79
N GLY A 286 46.16 -5.75 -10.33
CA GLY A 286 46.89 -6.52 -9.32
C GLY A 286 46.13 -6.61 -7.99
N ASP A 287 46.33 -7.73 -7.28
CA ASP A 287 45.67 -8.04 -6.01
C ASP A 287 44.12 -7.96 -6.14
N ARG A 288 43.44 -7.30 -5.19
CA ARG A 288 41.98 -7.14 -5.10
C ARG A 288 41.48 -5.85 -5.75
N ASN A 289 42.34 -5.13 -6.47
CA ASN A 289 41.95 -3.88 -7.15
C ASN A 289 40.92 -4.10 -8.26
N SER A 290 40.72 -5.35 -8.68
CA SER A 290 39.70 -5.72 -9.67
C SER A 290 38.28 -5.29 -9.33
N VAL A 291 37.95 -5.19 -8.03
CA VAL A 291 36.62 -4.80 -7.55
C VAL A 291 36.58 -3.38 -6.96
N ARG A 292 37.69 -2.65 -7.01
CA ARG A 292 37.88 -1.32 -6.39
C ARG A 292 37.97 -0.19 -7.40
N THR A 293 37.52 -0.42 -8.63
CA THR A 293 37.52 0.60 -9.69
C THR A 293 36.64 1.79 -9.31
N PRO A 294 36.89 2.99 -9.87
CA PRO A 294 36.08 4.16 -9.54
C PRO A 294 34.60 3.98 -9.88
N MET A 295 33.72 4.62 -9.09
CA MET A 295 32.26 4.57 -9.28
C MET A 295 31.84 5.16 -10.64
N GLN A 296 30.83 4.56 -11.27
CA GLN A 296 30.33 4.94 -12.60
C GLN A 296 29.11 5.86 -12.48
N TRP A 297 29.32 7.18 -12.47
CA TRP A 297 28.29 8.19 -12.27
C TRP A 297 27.53 8.57 -13.54
N SER A 298 28.23 8.82 -14.64
CA SER A 298 27.63 9.18 -15.94
C SER A 298 28.41 8.56 -17.11
N SER A 299 27.94 8.80 -18.34
CA SER A 299 28.66 8.44 -19.57
C SER A 299 29.79 9.41 -19.93
N ASP A 300 30.02 10.44 -19.10
CA ASP A 300 31.10 11.40 -19.33
C ASP A 300 32.49 10.78 -19.13
N ARG A 301 33.51 11.58 -19.45
CA ARG A 301 34.92 11.27 -19.18
C ARG A 301 35.12 10.71 -17.76
N ASN A 302 35.85 9.59 -17.69
CA ASN A 302 36.10 8.85 -16.45
C ASN A 302 34.82 8.42 -15.71
N ALA A 303 33.75 8.12 -16.44
CA ALA A 303 32.43 7.81 -15.90
C ALA A 303 31.86 8.89 -14.95
N GLY A 304 32.23 10.16 -15.16
CA GLY A 304 31.85 11.25 -14.26
C GLY A 304 32.55 11.27 -12.90
N PHE A 305 33.43 10.30 -12.60
CA PHE A 305 34.14 10.21 -11.31
C PHE A 305 35.15 11.35 -11.10
N SER A 306 35.84 11.77 -12.16
CA SER A 306 36.87 12.81 -12.09
C SER A 306 37.06 13.49 -13.43
N ARG A 307 37.45 14.77 -13.40
CA ARG A 307 37.83 15.54 -14.59
C ARG A 307 39.31 15.38 -14.98
N ALA A 308 40.09 14.65 -14.20
CA ALA A 308 41.52 14.44 -14.44
C ALA A 308 41.78 13.67 -15.76
N SER A 309 43.05 13.68 -16.20
CA SER A 309 43.48 12.76 -17.26
C SER A 309 43.23 11.30 -16.84
N PRO A 310 42.70 10.41 -17.71
CA PRO A 310 42.45 9.01 -17.37
C PRO A 310 43.69 8.30 -16.80
N HIS A 311 44.87 8.60 -17.34
CA HIS A 311 46.15 8.07 -16.85
C HIS A 311 46.56 8.56 -15.46
N ARG A 312 45.88 9.58 -14.92
CA ARG A 312 46.11 10.11 -13.57
C ARG A 312 45.07 9.63 -12.55
N LEU A 313 44.13 8.78 -12.95
CA LEU A 313 43.25 8.11 -12.00
C LEU A 313 44.06 7.13 -11.14
N TYR A 314 43.63 6.94 -9.89
CA TYR A 314 44.27 5.98 -8.99
C TYR A 314 44.10 4.53 -9.47
N LEU A 315 42.95 4.24 -10.11
CA LEU A 315 42.66 3.01 -10.84
C LEU A 315 41.84 3.36 -12.10
N PRO A 316 41.95 2.56 -13.18
CA PRO A 316 41.20 2.79 -14.40
C PRO A 316 39.70 2.50 -14.21
N ILE A 317 38.88 3.12 -15.05
CA ILE A 317 37.44 2.80 -15.18
C ILE A 317 37.27 1.45 -15.89
N VAL A 318 36.18 0.74 -15.58
CA VAL A 318 35.80 -0.47 -16.32
C VAL A 318 35.28 -0.09 -17.70
N ILE A 319 35.98 -0.57 -18.73
CA ILE A 319 35.65 -0.36 -20.16
C ILE A 319 35.37 -1.69 -20.87
N ASP A 320 35.15 -2.76 -20.10
CA ASP A 320 34.71 -4.03 -20.67
C ASP A 320 33.33 -3.87 -21.33
N PRO A 321 33.10 -4.39 -22.55
CA PRO A 321 31.83 -4.19 -23.27
C PRO A 321 30.60 -4.56 -22.45
N ASP A 322 30.68 -5.63 -21.65
CA ASP A 322 29.52 -6.09 -20.88
C ASP A 322 29.23 -5.18 -19.69
N SER A 323 30.20 -4.38 -19.23
CA SER A 323 30.12 -3.50 -18.05
C SER A 323 30.48 -2.04 -18.32
N HIS A 324 30.46 -1.63 -19.59
CA HIS A 324 30.98 -0.34 -19.99
C HIS A 324 30.22 0.79 -19.30
N TYR A 325 30.96 1.77 -18.75
CA TYR A 325 30.38 2.84 -17.96
C TYR A 325 29.36 3.70 -18.74
N GLU A 326 29.47 3.78 -20.07
CA GLU A 326 28.47 4.48 -20.89
C GLU A 326 27.06 3.84 -20.81
N ALA A 327 26.99 2.52 -20.62
CA ALA A 327 25.72 1.79 -20.45
C ALA A 327 25.33 1.62 -18.97
N PHE A 328 26.32 1.36 -18.11
CA PHE A 328 26.12 1.06 -16.69
C PHE A 328 26.59 2.22 -15.82
N ASN A 329 25.79 3.27 -15.70
CA ASN A 329 26.08 4.39 -14.81
C ASN A 329 24.83 4.87 -14.07
N VAL A 330 25.06 5.63 -13.00
CA VAL A 330 24.00 6.17 -12.14
C VAL A 330 23.03 7.04 -12.93
N GLU A 331 23.52 7.97 -13.77
CA GLU A 331 22.68 8.89 -14.54
C GLU A 331 21.71 8.16 -15.48
N ALA A 332 22.22 7.23 -16.28
CA ALA A 332 21.42 6.41 -17.19
C ALA A 332 20.37 5.57 -16.45
N GLN A 333 20.76 4.93 -15.34
CA GLN A 333 19.84 4.13 -14.55
C GLN A 333 18.84 4.98 -13.76
N GLN A 334 19.23 6.17 -13.30
CA GLN A 334 18.34 7.11 -12.61
C GLN A 334 17.21 7.59 -13.54
N ASN A 335 17.49 7.74 -14.84
CA ASN A 335 16.51 8.14 -15.85
C ASN A 335 15.63 6.99 -16.37
N ASN A 336 15.93 5.73 -16.01
CA ASN A 336 15.14 4.56 -16.38
C ASN A 336 14.45 3.95 -15.15
N PRO A 337 13.13 4.12 -14.96
CA PRO A 337 12.40 3.55 -13.81
C PRO A 337 12.44 2.03 -13.67
N HIS A 338 12.81 1.31 -14.74
CA HIS A 338 12.96 -0.15 -14.78
C HIS A 338 14.41 -0.60 -14.57
N SER A 339 15.33 0.31 -14.22
CA SER A 339 16.73 -0.04 -13.96
C SER A 339 16.92 -0.80 -12.65
N MET A 340 18.08 -1.46 -12.53
CA MET A 340 18.53 -2.13 -11.31
C MET A 340 18.59 -1.16 -10.13
N LEU A 341 19.06 0.08 -10.34
CA LEU A 341 19.10 1.10 -9.31
C LEU A 341 17.70 1.39 -8.74
N TRP A 342 16.70 1.55 -9.62
CA TRP A 342 15.32 1.79 -9.19
C TRP A 342 14.69 0.56 -8.52
N TRP A 343 14.97 -0.64 -9.05
CA TRP A 343 14.57 -1.88 -8.42
C TRP A 343 15.15 -2.01 -7.01
N MET A 344 16.42 -1.67 -6.83
CA MET A 344 17.10 -1.70 -5.53
C MET A 344 16.54 -0.68 -4.54
N LYS A 345 16.27 0.56 -5.01
CA LYS A 345 15.58 1.57 -4.20
C LYS A 345 14.21 1.08 -3.72
N ARG A 346 13.41 0.48 -4.62
CA ARG A 346 12.09 -0.09 -4.27
C ARG A 346 12.21 -1.22 -3.25
N LEU A 347 13.16 -2.14 -3.44
CA LEU A 347 13.38 -3.25 -2.51
C LEU A 347 13.78 -2.77 -1.12
N ILE A 348 14.73 -1.82 -1.03
CA ILE A 348 15.15 -1.23 0.24
C ILE A 348 14.00 -0.47 0.91
N ALA A 349 13.24 0.31 0.15
CA ALA A 349 12.07 1.02 0.66
C ALA A 349 11.03 0.04 1.22
N MET A 350 10.76 -1.06 0.51
CA MET A 350 9.86 -2.11 0.97
C MET A 350 10.36 -2.77 2.24
N ARG A 351 11.64 -3.17 2.29
CA ARG A 351 12.25 -3.76 3.49
C ARG A 351 12.13 -2.82 4.69
N LYS A 352 12.34 -1.52 4.49
CA LYS A 352 12.18 -0.53 5.56
C LYS A 352 10.76 -0.56 6.13
N ARG A 353 9.71 -0.82 5.35
CA ARG A 353 8.33 -0.83 5.89
C ARG A 353 8.07 -1.93 6.93
N TYR A 354 8.85 -3.02 6.91
CA TYR A 354 8.64 -4.19 7.79
C TYR A 354 9.83 -4.45 8.71
N LYS A 355 9.61 -4.35 10.02
CA LYS A 355 10.65 -4.64 11.03
C LYS A 355 11.00 -6.12 11.09
N ALA A 356 10.09 -7.00 10.67
CA ALA A 356 10.30 -8.44 10.59
C ALA A 356 11.59 -8.84 9.85
N PHE A 357 11.99 -8.12 8.79
CA PHE A 357 13.23 -8.44 8.08
C PHE A 357 14.49 -8.18 8.91
N GLY A 358 14.52 -7.08 9.65
CA GLY A 358 15.69 -6.70 10.45
C GLY A 358 15.74 -7.33 11.84
N ARG A 359 14.59 -7.61 12.45
CA ARG A 359 14.48 -8.01 13.87
C ARG A 359 13.68 -9.28 14.10
N GLY A 360 13.03 -9.82 13.08
CA GLY A 360 12.18 -10.99 13.23
C GLY A 360 12.96 -12.29 13.36
N THR A 361 12.31 -13.29 13.95
CA THR A 361 12.81 -14.67 13.97
C THR A 361 12.89 -15.22 12.55
N LEU A 362 13.59 -16.35 12.38
CA LEU A 362 13.66 -17.09 11.12
C LEU A 362 13.13 -18.50 11.36
N GLU A 363 12.16 -18.92 10.57
CA GLU A 363 11.57 -20.26 10.62
C GLU A 363 11.52 -20.82 9.20
N PHE A 364 12.29 -21.87 8.91
CA PHE A 364 12.29 -22.48 7.58
C PHE A 364 11.04 -23.33 7.36
N LEU A 365 10.50 -23.24 6.15
CA LEU A 365 9.53 -24.18 5.63
C LEU A 365 10.26 -25.20 4.74
N TYR A 366 9.79 -26.45 4.76
CA TYR A 366 10.44 -27.56 4.06
C TYR A 366 9.54 -28.15 2.98
N PRO A 367 9.21 -27.41 1.90
CA PRO A 367 8.46 -28.02 0.79
C PRO A 367 9.26 -29.15 0.14
N ASP A 368 8.60 -30.17 -0.39
CA ASP A 368 9.27 -31.32 -1.05
C ASP A 368 10.22 -30.90 -2.19
N ASN A 369 9.92 -29.77 -2.83
CA ASN A 369 10.78 -29.20 -3.86
C ASN A 369 12.02 -28.51 -3.28
N HIS A 370 13.17 -29.18 -3.39
CA HIS A 370 14.48 -28.70 -2.91
C HIS A 370 15.03 -27.48 -3.66
N HIS A 371 14.49 -27.15 -4.84
CA HIS A 371 14.82 -25.94 -5.59
C HIS A 371 14.22 -24.67 -4.98
N VAL A 372 13.20 -24.81 -4.11
CA VAL A 372 12.47 -23.67 -3.52
C VAL A 372 12.87 -23.49 -2.06
N LEU A 373 13.49 -22.35 -1.75
CA LEU A 373 13.75 -21.90 -0.38
C LEU A 373 12.54 -21.11 0.13
N ALA A 374 11.94 -21.54 1.23
CA ALA A 374 10.82 -20.85 1.85
C ALA A 374 11.04 -20.69 3.36
N PHE A 375 10.69 -19.52 3.90
CA PHE A 375 10.81 -19.26 5.34
C PHE A 375 9.87 -18.15 5.80
N ILE A 376 9.56 -18.15 7.09
CA ILE A 376 8.79 -17.13 7.79
C ILE A 376 9.74 -16.21 8.57
N ARG A 377 9.47 -14.90 8.49
CA ARG A 377 10.02 -13.88 9.39
C ARG A 377 8.92 -13.34 10.30
N ARG A 378 9.07 -13.50 11.61
CA ARG A 378 8.07 -13.07 12.60
C ARG A 378 8.64 -12.01 13.53
N TYR A 379 7.98 -10.86 13.64
CA TYR A 379 8.30 -9.84 14.62
C TYR A 379 7.02 -9.21 15.14
N GLN A 380 6.71 -9.42 16.41
CA GLN A 380 5.44 -8.95 17.01
C GLN A 380 4.24 -9.46 16.20
N SER A 381 3.39 -8.57 15.68
CA SER A 381 2.25 -8.90 14.82
C SER A 381 2.61 -9.06 13.34
N GLU A 382 3.82 -8.70 12.92
CA GLU A 382 4.26 -8.85 11.52
C GLU A 382 4.68 -10.30 11.26
N VAL A 383 4.05 -10.91 10.26
CA VAL A 383 4.40 -12.25 9.76
C VAL A 383 4.63 -12.16 8.26
N ILE A 384 5.89 -12.33 7.85
CA ILE A 384 6.28 -12.30 6.44
C ILE A 384 6.67 -13.70 5.98
N LEU A 385 6.05 -14.16 4.90
CA LEU A 385 6.44 -15.37 4.18
C LEU A 385 7.33 -14.99 3.00
N VAL A 386 8.51 -15.59 2.94
CA VAL A 386 9.46 -15.45 1.82
C VAL A 386 9.53 -16.78 1.09
N VAL A 387 9.40 -16.74 -0.23
CA VAL A 387 9.52 -17.91 -1.11
C VAL A 387 10.44 -17.55 -2.28
N ALA A 388 11.48 -18.33 -2.51
CA ALA A 388 12.53 -18.04 -3.47
C ALA A 388 12.85 -19.29 -4.30
N ASN A 389 12.76 -19.16 -5.62
CA ASN A 389 13.15 -20.21 -6.56
C ASN A 389 14.65 -20.10 -6.86
N LEU A 390 15.45 -21.10 -6.47
CA LEU A 390 16.89 -21.14 -6.77
C LEU A 390 17.18 -21.73 -8.16
N SER A 391 16.19 -22.33 -8.83
CA SER A 391 16.35 -22.94 -10.14
C SER A 391 16.20 -21.92 -11.27
N ARG A 392 16.95 -22.17 -12.36
CA ARG A 392 16.80 -21.45 -13.64
C ARG A 392 15.54 -21.84 -14.42
N PHE A 393 14.76 -22.79 -13.91
CA PHE A 393 13.50 -23.25 -14.50
C PHE A 393 12.31 -22.87 -13.63
N VAL A 394 11.11 -22.91 -14.21
CA VAL A 394 9.86 -22.76 -13.47
C VAL A 394 9.74 -23.88 -12.45
N GLN A 395 9.33 -23.55 -11.22
CA GLN A 395 9.15 -24.50 -10.13
C GLN A 395 7.77 -24.33 -9.49
N TYR A 396 7.26 -25.39 -8.88
CA TYR A 396 6.11 -25.32 -7.98
C TYR A 396 6.47 -25.89 -6.62
N ALA A 397 5.82 -25.40 -5.56
CA ALA A 397 6.00 -25.90 -4.20
C ALA A 397 4.69 -25.87 -3.44
N GLY A 398 4.40 -26.94 -2.69
CA GLY A 398 3.36 -26.96 -1.67
C GLY A 398 3.96 -26.59 -0.31
N LEU A 399 3.49 -25.49 0.28
CA LEU A 399 3.97 -24.98 1.57
C LEU A 399 3.03 -25.39 2.69
N ASP A 400 3.56 -25.94 3.79
CA ASP A 400 2.76 -26.13 5.00
C ASP A 400 2.56 -24.78 5.71
N LEU A 401 1.36 -24.21 5.57
CA LEU A 401 0.92 -22.99 6.23
C LEU A 401 -0.23 -23.24 7.20
N SER A 402 -0.42 -24.48 7.64
CA SER A 402 -1.51 -24.89 8.54
C SER A 402 -1.56 -24.07 9.84
N ALA A 403 -0.39 -23.71 10.38
CA ALA A 403 -0.25 -22.84 11.55
C ALA A 403 -0.81 -21.42 11.35
N PHE A 404 -1.05 -21.01 10.10
CA PHE A 404 -1.55 -19.69 9.72
C PHE A 404 -2.96 -19.76 9.13
N LYS A 405 -3.72 -20.83 9.38
CA LYS A 405 -5.11 -20.98 8.88
C LYS A 405 -5.96 -19.74 9.12
N GLY A 406 -6.75 -19.35 8.12
CA GLY A 406 -7.60 -18.17 8.20
C GLY A 406 -6.82 -16.87 8.04
N THR A 407 -5.60 -16.93 7.49
CA THR A 407 -4.89 -15.76 6.95
C THR A 407 -4.87 -15.81 5.42
N SER A 408 -4.50 -14.70 4.80
CA SER A 408 -4.41 -14.51 3.37
C SER A 408 -3.01 -13.97 3.05
N PRO A 409 -2.22 -14.63 2.19
CA PRO A 409 -0.93 -14.09 1.78
C PRO A 409 -1.15 -12.89 0.86
N VAL A 410 -0.67 -11.72 1.27
CA VAL A 410 -0.72 -10.48 0.48
C VAL A 410 0.68 -10.15 -0.01
N GLU A 411 0.87 -10.14 -1.33
CA GLU A 411 2.18 -9.89 -1.95
C GLU A 411 2.66 -8.46 -1.64
N LEU A 412 3.90 -8.27 -1.20
CA LEU A 412 4.35 -6.99 -0.63
C LEU A 412 4.52 -5.85 -1.63
N PHE A 413 4.85 -6.13 -2.89
CA PHE A 413 5.12 -5.11 -3.92
C PHE A 413 3.84 -4.56 -4.54
N GLY A 414 3.01 -5.44 -5.11
CA GLY A 414 1.76 -5.14 -5.81
C GLY A 414 0.50 -5.32 -4.95
N ARG A 415 0.61 -5.81 -3.71
CA ARG A 415 -0.51 -5.96 -2.75
C ARG A 415 -1.61 -6.89 -3.24
N THR A 416 -1.27 -7.78 -4.17
CA THR A 416 -2.20 -8.78 -4.65
C THR A 416 -2.48 -9.75 -3.52
N GLU A 417 -3.75 -9.85 -3.13
CA GLU A 417 -4.22 -10.83 -2.17
C GLU A 417 -4.32 -12.19 -2.86
N PHE A 418 -3.62 -13.18 -2.32
CA PHE A 418 -3.67 -14.56 -2.79
C PHE A 418 -4.76 -15.34 -2.04
N PRO A 419 -5.16 -16.55 -2.49
CA PRO A 419 -6.15 -17.36 -1.80
C PRO A 419 -5.86 -17.55 -0.29
N PRO A 420 -6.90 -17.64 0.55
CA PRO A 420 -6.71 -17.82 1.99
C PRO A 420 -6.05 -19.17 2.31
N THR A 421 -5.26 -19.19 3.37
CA THR A 421 -4.61 -20.39 3.90
C THR A 421 -5.64 -21.30 4.57
N GLY A 422 -5.60 -22.58 4.19
CA GLY A 422 -6.43 -23.64 4.76
C GLY A 422 -5.61 -24.71 5.48
N ASP A 423 -6.20 -25.90 5.62
CA ASP A 423 -5.52 -27.07 6.21
C ASP A 423 -4.66 -27.84 5.19
N SER A 424 -4.89 -27.61 3.89
CA SER A 424 -4.13 -28.25 2.81
C SER A 424 -2.82 -27.50 2.49
N PRO A 425 -1.79 -28.17 1.96
CA PRO A 425 -0.57 -27.51 1.48
C PRO A 425 -0.90 -26.36 0.53
N TYR A 426 -0.25 -25.22 0.76
CA TYR A 426 -0.46 -24.00 0.01
C TYR A 426 0.44 -24.01 -1.24
N PHE A 427 -0.16 -24.21 -2.41
CA PHE A 427 0.59 -24.33 -3.65
C PHE A 427 0.94 -22.97 -4.26
N VAL A 428 2.21 -22.79 -4.61
CA VAL A 428 2.73 -21.62 -5.31
C VAL A 428 3.59 -22.05 -6.49
N THR A 429 3.47 -21.32 -7.60
CA THR A 429 4.32 -21.48 -8.80
C THR A 429 5.24 -20.29 -8.92
N LEU A 430 6.52 -20.53 -9.22
CA LEU A 430 7.56 -19.51 -9.33
C LEU A 430 8.24 -19.59 -10.70
N GLY A 431 8.46 -18.44 -11.32
CA GLY A 431 9.29 -18.33 -12.51
C GLY A 431 10.77 -18.59 -12.23
N PRO A 432 11.61 -18.72 -13.27
CA PRO A 432 13.06 -18.83 -13.12
C PRO A 432 13.65 -17.76 -12.22
N HIS A 433 14.34 -18.16 -11.15
CA HIS A 433 14.94 -17.25 -10.17
C HIS A 433 14.00 -16.18 -9.57
N SER A 434 12.68 -16.37 -9.62
CA SER A 434 11.74 -15.44 -9.03
C SER A 434 11.61 -15.65 -7.52
N PHE A 435 11.16 -14.62 -6.82
CA PHE A 435 10.84 -14.69 -5.40
C PHE A 435 9.52 -13.98 -5.11
N TYR A 436 8.92 -14.31 -3.97
CA TYR A 436 7.78 -13.61 -3.40
C TYR A 436 8.04 -13.27 -1.96
N TRP A 437 7.63 -12.07 -1.56
CA TRP A 437 7.44 -11.69 -0.16
C TRP A 437 5.94 -11.48 0.05
N PHE A 438 5.37 -12.17 1.03
CA PHE A 438 3.97 -12.02 1.42
C PHE A 438 3.86 -11.57 2.87
N ALA A 439 2.93 -10.66 3.17
CA ALA A 439 2.41 -10.49 4.52
C ALA A 439 1.24 -11.46 4.73
N LEU A 440 1.26 -12.23 5.82
CA LEU A 440 0.12 -13.08 6.19
C LEU A 440 -0.85 -12.25 7.06
N THR A 441 -2.02 -11.90 6.50
CA THR A 441 -3.04 -11.07 7.16
C THR A 441 -4.29 -11.88 7.47
N ALA A 442 -4.98 -11.64 8.59
CA ALA A 442 -6.18 -12.41 8.90
C ALA A 442 -7.29 -12.14 7.86
N VAL A 443 -7.97 -13.20 7.40
CA VAL A 443 -9.08 -13.09 6.45
C VAL A 443 -10.19 -12.23 7.10
N GLY A 444 -10.55 -11.13 6.44
CA GLY A 444 -11.53 -10.16 6.97
C GLY A 444 -10.97 -9.07 7.89
N SER A 445 -9.64 -8.98 8.10
CA SER A 445 -9.02 -7.97 8.99
C SER A 445 -9.16 -6.52 8.52
N VAL A 446 -9.75 -6.29 7.35
CA VAL A 446 -9.83 -4.96 6.75
C VAL A 446 -11.24 -4.34 6.86
N ALA A 447 -12.33 -5.11 7.02
CA ALA A 447 -13.67 -4.54 7.21
C ALA A 447 -14.73 -5.57 7.62
N ASP A 448 -14.67 -6.16 8.83
CA ASP A 448 -15.83 -6.91 9.36
C ASP A 448 -15.89 -7.02 10.90
N ARG A 449 -15.42 -5.99 11.62
CA ARG A 449 -15.63 -5.89 13.08
C ARG A 449 -16.92 -5.13 13.38
N GLN A 450 -18.08 -5.75 13.13
CA GLN A 450 -19.32 -5.53 13.91
C GLN A 450 -20.44 -6.42 13.36
N GLY A 451 -20.58 -7.62 13.94
CA GLY A 451 -21.67 -8.54 13.64
C GLY A 451 -21.64 -9.71 14.61
N ALA A 452 -21.99 -9.45 15.88
CA ALA A 452 -22.20 -10.54 16.83
C ALA A 452 -23.33 -11.44 16.30
N GLN A 453 -22.99 -12.64 15.84
CA GLN A 453 -23.95 -13.67 15.41
C GLN A 453 -24.86 -14.02 16.60
N ARG A 454 -26.12 -13.60 16.54
CA ARG A 454 -27.21 -14.07 17.43
C ARG A 454 -28.01 -15.16 16.71
N ALA A 455 -28.53 -16.12 17.47
CA ALA A 455 -29.40 -17.17 16.92
C ALA A 455 -30.67 -16.58 16.28
N PRO A 456 -31.12 -17.07 15.12
CA PRO A 456 -32.29 -16.55 14.41
C PRO A 456 -33.60 -16.79 15.20
N LEU A 457 -34.51 -15.81 15.12
CA LEU A 457 -35.83 -15.82 15.77
C LEU A 457 -36.67 -17.03 15.33
N GLN A 458 -37.35 -17.70 16.26
CA GLN A 458 -38.21 -18.86 15.98
C GLN A 458 -39.68 -18.44 15.94
N ILE A 459 -40.39 -18.74 14.85
CA ILE A 459 -41.83 -18.43 14.68
C ILE A 459 -42.57 -19.68 14.22
N ALA A 460 -43.78 -19.91 14.73
CA ALA A 460 -44.66 -20.98 14.27
C ALA A 460 -45.97 -20.41 13.72
N VAL A 461 -46.39 -20.86 12.53
CA VAL A 461 -47.64 -20.44 11.88
C VAL A 461 -48.40 -21.63 11.31
N ASN A 462 -49.73 -21.51 11.22
CA ASN A 462 -50.59 -22.54 10.60
C ASN A 462 -50.87 -22.14 9.14
N GLY A 463 -50.92 -23.11 8.21
CA GLY A 463 -51.30 -22.89 6.82
C GLY A 463 -50.13 -22.46 5.92
N ASN A 464 -50.15 -21.22 5.41
CA ASN A 464 -49.10 -20.68 4.53
C ASN A 464 -48.06 -19.92 5.37
N TRP A 465 -46.79 -19.96 4.96
CA TRP A 465 -45.71 -19.19 5.58
C TRP A 465 -46.00 -17.68 5.58
N THR A 466 -46.73 -17.16 4.58
CA THR A 466 -47.13 -15.74 4.51
C THR A 466 -48.00 -15.29 5.68
N ASN A 467 -48.61 -16.23 6.41
CA ASN A 467 -49.36 -15.93 7.63
C ASN A 467 -48.49 -15.35 8.75
N VAL A 468 -47.15 -15.44 8.66
CA VAL A 468 -46.22 -14.73 9.55
C VAL A 468 -46.42 -13.22 9.54
N PHE A 469 -46.97 -12.65 8.46
CA PHE A 469 -47.26 -11.22 8.36
C PHE A 469 -48.61 -10.84 8.96
N SER A 470 -49.28 -11.77 9.66
CA SER A 470 -50.57 -11.57 10.32
C SER A 470 -50.56 -12.00 11.79
N GLY A 471 -51.51 -11.48 12.58
CA GLY A 471 -51.74 -11.91 13.97
C GLY A 471 -50.49 -11.84 14.86
N LYS A 472 -50.25 -12.90 15.65
CA LYS A 472 -49.10 -12.98 16.57
C LYS A 472 -47.75 -13.03 15.86
N GLY A 473 -47.67 -13.65 14.67
CA GLY A 473 -46.43 -13.71 13.88
C GLY A 473 -45.96 -12.32 13.48
N ARG A 474 -46.89 -11.45 13.11
CA ARG A 474 -46.62 -10.07 12.70
C ARG A 474 -45.97 -9.26 13.82
N ALA A 475 -46.57 -9.30 15.02
CA ALA A 475 -46.09 -8.55 16.17
C ALA A 475 -44.65 -8.96 16.55
N VAL A 476 -44.35 -10.26 16.50
CA VAL A 476 -43.01 -10.80 16.78
C VAL A 476 -41.99 -10.36 15.72
N LEU A 477 -42.39 -10.35 14.44
CA LEU A 477 -41.53 -9.84 13.37
C LEU A 477 -41.27 -8.33 13.50
N GLU A 478 -42.30 -7.52 13.75
CA GLU A 478 -42.20 -6.06 13.97
C GLU A 478 -41.30 -5.70 15.17
N GLU A 479 -41.28 -6.53 16.21
CA GLU A 479 -40.39 -6.35 17.37
C GLU A 479 -38.92 -6.72 17.07
N SER A 480 -38.70 -7.74 16.23
CA SER A 480 -37.35 -8.26 15.90
C SER A 480 -36.65 -7.55 14.74
N LEU A 481 -37.42 -6.92 13.84
CA LEU A 481 -36.94 -6.21 12.66
C LEU A 481 -35.87 -5.14 12.94
N PRO A 482 -35.97 -4.29 13.98
CA PRO A 482 -34.93 -3.31 14.30
C PRO A 482 -33.53 -3.93 14.41
N VAL A 483 -33.43 -5.08 15.07
CA VAL A 483 -32.17 -5.78 15.29
C VAL A 483 -31.64 -6.33 13.96
N TYR A 484 -32.50 -6.93 13.15
CA TYR A 484 -32.12 -7.42 11.82
C TYR A 484 -31.64 -6.28 10.91
N LEU A 485 -32.36 -5.16 10.88
CA LEU A 485 -32.05 -4.01 10.02
C LEU A 485 -30.70 -3.36 10.39
N GLN A 486 -30.40 -3.23 11.69
CA GLN A 486 -29.12 -2.67 12.15
C GLN A 486 -27.89 -3.48 11.69
N THR A 487 -28.05 -4.78 11.43
CA THR A 487 -26.99 -5.63 10.88
C THR A 487 -26.81 -5.50 9.36
N ARG A 488 -27.73 -4.85 8.64
CA ARG A 488 -27.64 -4.70 7.17
C ARG A 488 -26.74 -3.54 6.80
N ARG A 489 -25.91 -3.67 5.75
CA ARG A 489 -25.06 -2.57 5.28
C ARG A 489 -25.88 -1.41 4.68
N TRP A 490 -26.95 -1.73 3.96
CA TRP A 490 -27.83 -0.75 3.31
C TRP A 490 -28.73 0.06 4.24
N PHE A 491 -28.84 -0.32 5.52
CA PHE A 491 -29.68 0.42 6.47
C PHE A 491 -28.98 1.69 6.96
N GLY A 492 -29.52 2.87 6.61
CA GLY A 492 -28.93 4.18 6.94
C GLY A 492 -29.26 4.69 8.35
N GLY A 493 -30.11 4.01 9.12
CA GLY A 493 -30.56 4.43 10.46
C GLY A 493 -29.72 3.92 11.64
N LYS A 494 -28.51 3.39 11.41
CA LYS A 494 -27.73 2.65 12.42
C LYS A 494 -27.38 3.43 13.69
N THR A 495 -27.18 4.73 13.57
CA THR A 495 -26.81 5.61 14.68
C THR A 495 -28.04 6.19 15.41
N ARG A 496 -29.24 5.95 14.89
CA ARG A 496 -30.51 6.53 15.39
C ARG A 496 -31.25 5.51 16.24
N GLN A 497 -31.90 6.00 17.30
CA GLN A 497 -32.69 5.15 18.18
C GLN A 497 -34.05 4.85 17.56
N ILE A 498 -34.28 3.58 17.21
CA ILE A 498 -35.53 3.09 16.63
C ILE A 498 -36.56 2.93 17.76
N LYS A 499 -37.73 3.58 17.60
CA LYS A 499 -38.88 3.50 18.50
C LYS A 499 -39.74 2.26 18.20
N GLY A 500 -39.87 1.89 16.92
CA GLY A 500 -40.63 0.72 16.48
C GLY A 500 -40.61 0.55 14.97
N THR A 501 -41.06 -0.61 14.49
CA THR A 501 -41.23 -0.88 13.04
C THR A 501 -42.62 -1.46 12.76
N THR A 502 -43.20 -1.11 11.62
CA THR A 502 -44.53 -1.57 11.21
C THR A 502 -44.55 -1.99 9.74
N PHE A 503 -45.26 -3.07 9.42
CA PHE A 503 -45.50 -3.47 8.02
C PHE A 503 -46.64 -2.64 7.40
N ASN A 504 -46.33 -1.79 6.43
CA ASN A 504 -47.34 -0.98 5.76
C ASN A 504 -48.03 -1.72 4.62
N GLU A 505 -47.28 -2.55 3.89
CA GLU A 505 -47.79 -3.29 2.74
C GLU A 505 -47.05 -4.63 2.58
N VAL A 506 -47.77 -5.65 2.13
CA VAL A 506 -47.21 -6.97 1.81
C VAL A 506 -47.81 -7.43 0.49
N VAL A 507 -47.01 -7.43 -0.58
CA VAL A 507 -47.48 -7.81 -1.92
C VAL A 507 -46.80 -9.11 -2.36
N PRO A 508 -47.56 -10.20 -2.60
CA PRO A 508 -47.00 -11.44 -3.07
C PRO A 508 -46.57 -11.34 -4.54
N ILE A 509 -45.41 -11.94 -4.85
CA ILE A 509 -44.82 -12.08 -6.17
C ILE A 509 -44.66 -13.58 -6.46
N PRO A 510 -45.42 -14.14 -7.42
CA PRO A 510 -45.27 -15.52 -7.82
C PRO A 510 -44.05 -15.71 -8.72
N TRP A 511 -43.23 -16.72 -8.43
CA TRP A 511 -42.00 -17.06 -9.15
C TRP A 511 -41.62 -18.54 -8.96
N ASN A 512 -41.30 -19.27 -10.03
CA ASN A 512 -40.90 -20.69 -10.03
C ASN A 512 -41.72 -21.63 -9.11
N SER A 513 -43.05 -21.51 -9.13
CA SER A 513 -43.97 -22.30 -8.28
C SER A 513 -43.86 -22.02 -6.77
N THR A 514 -43.19 -20.94 -6.39
CA THR A 514 -43.06 -20.41 -5.03
C THR A 514 -43.56 -18.96 -4.97
N GLU A 515 -43.66 -18.40 -3.76
CA GLU A 515 -44.06 -17.02 -3.53
C GLU A 515 -42.95 -16.28 -2.77
N ALA A 516 -42.62 -15.07 -3.23
CA ALA A 516 -41.89 -14.06 -2.45
C ALA A 516 -42.87 -12.93 -2.11
N CYS A 517 -42.53 -12.08 -1.16
CA CYS A 517 -43.30 -10.88 -0.86
C CYS A 517 -42.39 -9.66 -0.96
N ILE A 518 -42.80 -8.62 -1.69
CA ILE A 518 -42.22 -7.29 -1.52
C ILE A 518 -42.99 -6.60 -0.40
N ILE A 519 -42.25 -6.16 0.61
CA ILE A 519 -42.80 -5.62 1.84
C ILE A 519 -42.35 -4.18 1.99
N GLU A 520 -43.30 -3.29 2.26
CA GLU A 520 -43.00 -1.93 2.69
C GLU A 520 -43.06 -1.87 4.22
N ILE A 521 -41.97 -1.43 4.85
CA ILE A 521 -41.81 -1.32 6.29
C ILE A 521 -41.61 0.15 6.63
N GLN A 522 -42.35 0.64 7.62
CA GLN A 522 -42.12 1.96 8.22
C GLN A 522 -41.32 1.82 9.51
N ILE A 523 -40.32 2.67 9.66
CA ILE A 523 -39.44 2.71 10.83
C ILE A 523 -39.66 4.05 11.52
N GLU A 524 -40.09 4.00 12.78
CA GLU A 524 -40.25 5.20 13.60
C GLU A 524 -38.99 5.42 14.45
N TYR A 525 -38.50 6.65 14.49
CA TYR A 525 -37.39 7.07 15.34
C TYR A 525 -37.91 7.91 16.52
N THR A 526 -37.10 8.08 17.56
CA THR A 526 -37.44 8.94 18.72
C THR A 526 -37.31 10.43 18.43
N GLU A 527 -36.43 10.81 17.49
CA GLU A 527 -36.00 12.21 17.28
C GLU A 527 -36.24 12.74 15.85
N GLU A 528 -36.73 11.91 14.91
CA GLU A 528 -36.87 12.25 13.47
C GLU A 528 -38.17 11.73 12.85
N GLU A 529 -38.45 12.15 11.60
CA GLU A 529 -39.57 11.64 10.82
C GLU A 529 -39.43 10.14 10.49
N PRO A 530 -40.55 9.40 10.38
CA PRO A 530 -40.51 7.99 9.98
C PRO A 530 -39.91 7.79 8.59
N GLU A 531 -39.13 6.73 8.43
CA GLU A 531 -38.58 6.31 7.12
C GLU A 531 -39.31 5.08 6.58
N LEU A 532 -39.46 5.00 5.25
CA LEU A 532 -40.02 3.85 4.56
C LEU A 532 -38.90 3.03 3.92
N TYR A 533 -38.97 1.72 4.09
CA TYR A 533 -38.04 0.76 3.50
C TYR A 533 -38.77 -0.34 2.74
N VAL A 534 -38.15 -0.84 1.68
CA VAL A 534 -38.62 -1.98 0.90
C VAL A 534 -37.74 -3.20 1.17
N LEU A 535 -38.36 -4.31 1.56
CA LEU A 535 -37.71 -5.57 1.87
C LEU A 535 -38.38 -6.73 1.12
N PRO A 536 -37.72 -7.32 0.12
CA PRO A 536 -38.17 -8.57 -0.48
C PRO A 536 -37.87 -9.74 0.43
N LEU A 537 -38.88 -10.52 0.84
CA LEU A 537 -38.72 -11.71 1.67
C LEU A 537 -39.25 -12.95 0.97
N SER A 538 -38.58 -14.08 1.16
CA SER A 538 -39.06 -15.40 0.72
C SER A 538 -38.81 -16.46 1.79
N PHE A 539 -39.39 -17.65 1.58
CA PHE A 539 -39.33 -18.78 2.49
C PHE A 539 -38.70 -19.99 1.80
N ALA A 540 -37.66 -20.55 2.41
CA ALA A 540 -37.01 -21.78 1.98
C ALA A 540 -37.17 -22.87 3.06
N SER A 541 -37.24 -24.14 2.65
CA SER A 541 -37.37 -25.30 3.54
C SER A 541 -36.53 -26.47 3.04
N GLY A 542 -36.22 -27.43 3.93
CA GLY A 542 -35.34 -28.58 3.60
C GLY A 542 -33.91 -28.15 3.25
N GLU A 543 -33.28 -28.87 2.33
CA GLU A 543 -31.88 -28.68 1.90
C GLU A 543 -31.56 -27.22 1.50
N ARG A 544 -32.52 -26.53 0.86
CA ARG A 544 -32.35 -25.12 0.46
C ARG A 544 -32.21 -24.18 1.67
N ALA A 545 -32.92 -24.46 2.76
CA ALA A 545 -32.80 -23.67 3.98
C ALA A 545 -31.43 -23.86 4.65
N ASP A 546 -30.87 -25.07 4.57
CA ASP A 546 -29.53 -25.39 5.10
C ASP A 546 -28.43 -24.69 4.30
N GLN A 547 -28.52 -24.73 2.97
CA GLN A 547 -27.61 -24.00 2.09
C GLN A 547 -27.58 -22.48 2.39
N ILE A 548 -28.74 -21.86 2.62
CA ILE A 548 -28.83 -20.43 2.94
C ILE A 548 -28.21 -20.14 4.31
N ARG A 549 -28.43 -21.01 5.30
CA ARG A 549 -27.84 -20.89 6.64
C ARG A 549 -26.32 -20.99 6.63
N GLU A 550 -25.76 -21.88 5.82
CA GLU A 550 -24.30 -22.05 5.71
C GLU A 550 -23.65 -20.94 4.87
N ALA A 551 -24.24 -20.62 3.71
CA ALA A 551 -23.63 -19.67 2.78
C ALA A 551 -23.79 -18.21 3.21
N SER A 552 -24.93 -17.87 3.82
CA SER A 552 -25.30 -16.48 4.15
C SER A 552 -26.12 -16.40 5.46
N PRO A 553 -25.55 -16.81 6.62
CA PRO A 553 -26.27 -16.82 7.90
C PRO A 553 -26.82 -15.45 8.29
N GLY A 554 -26.11 -14.38 7.89
CA GLY A 554 -26.59 -13.02 8.06
C GLY A 554 -27.91 -12.76 7.36
N ALA A 555 -28.22 -13.32 6.20
CA ALA A 555 -29.42 -12.96 5.43
C ALA A 555 -30.74 -13.56 5.95
N VAL A 556 -30.67 -14.41 6.98
CA VAL A 556 -31.84 -15.04 7.59
C VAL A 556 -32.50 -14.08 8.59
N LEU A 557 -33.78 -13.78 8.38
CA LEU A 557 -34.59 -12.98 9.29
C LEU A 557 -35.13 -13.83 10.45
N ALA A 558 -35.71 -14.99 10.14
CA ALA A 558 -36.34 -15.88 11.12
C ALA A 558 -36.35 -17.33 10.66
N GLN A 559 -36.31 -18.27 11.60
CA GLN A 559 -36.71 -19.66 11.40
C GLN A 559 -38.22 -19.80 11.59
N VAL A 560 -38.87 -20.47 10.65
CA VAL A 560 -40.33 -20.61 10.64
C VAL A 560 -40.73 -22.06 10.54
N THR A 561 -41.58 -22.49 11.48
CA THR A 561 -42.27 -23.78 11.43
C THR A 561 -43.68 -23.57 10.92
N VAL A 562 -43.98 -24.10 9.74
CA VAL A 562 -45.30 -24.02 9.11
C VAL A 562 -46.05 -25.32 9.37
N ARG A 563 -47.19 -25.25 10.06
CA ARG A 563 -48.06 -26.39 10.35
C ARG A 563 -49.13 -26.51 9.26
N GLN A 564 -49.09 -27.60 8.50
CA GLN A 564 -50.06 -27.93 7.46
C GLN A 564 -50.80 -29.24 7.80
N ASN A 565 -51.90 -29.53 7.10
CA ASN A 565 -52.73 -30.72 7.39
C ASN A 565 -51.99 -32.06 7.12
N ASP A 566 -50.89 -32.00 6.38
CA ASP A 566 -50.01 -33.07 5.92
C ASP A 566 -48.65 -33.13 6.66
N GLY A 567 -48.42 -32.24 7.65
CA GLY A 567 -47.24 -32.27 8.53
C GLY A 567 -46.71 -30.90 8.97
N GLU A 568 -45.65 -30.89 9.77
CA GLU A 568 -44.90 -29.66 10.10
C GLU A 568 -43.70 -29.50 9.17
N LYS A 569 -43.56 -28.32 8.57
CA LYS A 569 -42.44 -27.96 7.67
C LYS A 569 -41.60 -26.86 8.29
N SER A 570 -40.36 -27.17 8.65
CA SER A 570 -39.40 -26.18 9.16
C SER A 570 -38.60 -25.55 8.01
N GLY A 571 -38.36 -24.24 8.11
CA GLY A 571 -37.66 -23.46 7.11
C GLY A 571 -37.16 -22.11 7.63
N VAL A 572 -36.72 -21.25 6.71
CA VAL A 572 -36.17 -19.93 7.01
C VAL A 572 -36.84 -18.86 6.14
N ILE A 573 -37.12 -17.70 6.73
CA ILE A 573 -37.40 -16.45 6.01
C ILE A 573 -36.09 -15.71 5.79
N TYR A 574 -35.83 -15.32 4.55
CA TYR A 574 -34.59 -14.65 4.14
C TYR A 574 -34.87 -13.56 3.10
N ASP A 575 -33.88 -12.69 2.87
CA ASP A 575 -33.95 -11.66 1.83
C ASP A 575 -33.97 -12.31 0.42
N ALA A 576 -35.08 -12.12 -0.31
CA ALA A 576 -35.32 -12.80 -1.59
C ALA A 576 -34.32 -12.40 -2.68
N VAL A 577 -33.60 -11.27 -2.54
CA VAL A 577 -32.56 -10.83 -3.50
C VAL A 577 -31.41 -11.84 -3.60
N LEU A 578 -31.23 -12.71 -2.61
CA LEU A 578 -30.26 -13.81 -2.70
C LEU A 578 -30.62 -14.88 -3.72
N ASP A 579 -31.89 -14.96 -4.11
CA ASP A 579 -32.32 -15.97 -5.07
C ASP A 579 -32.32 -15.43 -6.50
N LYS A 580 -31.62 -16.17 -7.36
CA LYS A 580 -31.39 -15.80 -8.75
C LYS A 580 -32.70 -15.76 -9.53
N ASP A 581 -33.63 -16.66 -9.25
CA ASP A 581 -34.89 -16.71 -10.00
C ASP A 581 -35.83 -15.56 -9.59
N PHE A 582 -35.70 -15.05 -8.36
CA PHE A 582 -36.54 -13.96 -7.85
C PHE A 582 -36.10 -12.68 -8.54
N CYS A 583 -34.77 -12.47 -8.57
CA CYS A 583 -34.15 -11.41 -9.32
C CYS A 583 -34.58 -11.41 -10.80
N LYS A 584 -34.61 -12.58 -11.46
CA LYS A 584 -35.11 -12.71 -12.84
C LYS A 584 -36.58 -12.30 -12.96
N SER A 585 -37.42 -12.67 -11.99
CA SER A 585 -38.84 -12.32 -11.98
C SER A 585 -39.09 -10.81 -11.96
N LEU A 586 -38.23 -10.02 -11.30
CA LEU A 586 -38.32 -8.56 -11.29
C LEU A 586 -38.09 -7.96 -12.69
N VAL A 587 -37.12 -8.49 -13.44
CA VAL A 587 -36.87 -8.07 -14.83
C VAL A 587 -38.02 -8.52 -15.74
N GLU A 588 -38.55 -9.73 -15.55
CA GLU A 588 -39.73 -10.20 -16.28
C GLU A 588 -40.96 -9.32 -16.06
N MET A 589 -41.16 -8.81 -14.84
CA MET A 589 -42.24 -7.88 -14.53
C MET A 589 -42.14 -6.61 -15.39
N ILE A 590 -40.92 -6.05 -15.52
CA ILE A 590 -40.66 -4.87 -16.36
C ILE A 590 -40.97 -5.18 -17.83
N VAL A 591 -40.50 -6.31 -18.35
CA VAL A 591 -40.72 -6.71 -19.76
C VAL A 591 -42.19 -6.93 -20.07
N LYS A 592 -42.89 -7.64 -19.19
CA LYS A 592 -44.31 -7.99 -19.36
C LYS A 592 -45.26 -6.88 -18.92
N ARG A 593 -44.74 -5.71 -18.48
CA ARG A 593 -45.53 -4.57 -17.97
C ARG A 593 -46.49 -4.97 -16.85
N ARG A 594 -46.01 -5.80 -15.92
CA ARG A 594 -46.87 -6.36 -14.87
C ARG A 594 -47.28 -5.30 -13.86
N HIS A 595 -48.51 -5.48 -13.37
CA HIS A 595 -49.12 -4.66 -12.34
C HIS A 595 -49.52 -5.57 -11.18
N LEU A 596 -48.85 -5.44 -10.03
CA LEU A 596 -49.14 -6.24 -8.85
C LEU A 596 -49.97 -5.42 -7.87
N ARG A 597 -51.18 -5.90 -7.56
CA ARG A 597 -52.11 -5.21 -6.67
C ARG A 597 -51.78 -5.50 -5.21
N GLY A 598 -51.54 -4.45 -4.43
CA GLY A 598 -51.46 -4.49 -2.99
C GLY A 598 -52.74 -4.03 -2.31
N SER A 599 -52.72 -3.99 -0.98
CA SER A 599 -53.89 -3.61 -0.16
C SER A 599 -54.15 -2.09 -0.21
N PHE A 600 -53.09 -1.30 -0.21
CA PHE A 600 -53.07 0.16 -0.12
C PHE A 600 -52.48 0.85 -1.35
N GLY A 601 -51.68 0.12 -2.15
CA GLY A 601 -51.12 0.60 -3.42
C GLY A 601 -50.69 -0.55 -4.33
N ASP A 602 -50.23 -0.21 -5.53
CA ASP A 602 -49.88 -1.15 -6.57
C ASP A 602 -48.39 -1.00 -6.96
N PHE A 603 -47.71 -2.12 -7.23
CA PHE A 603 -46.39 -2.11 -7.84
C PHE A 603 -46.52 -2.16 -9.35
N VAL A 604 -46.01 -1.14 -10.03
CA VAL A 604 -46.13 -0.92 -11.47
C VAL A 604 -44.75 -1.02 -12.11
N ALA A 605 -44.56 -2.00 -12.98
CA ALA A 605 -43.32 -2.19 -13.72
C ALA A 605 -43.47 -1.68 -15.17
N SER A 606 -42.56 -0.81 -15.61
CA SER A 606 -42.63 -0.13 -16.91
C SER A 606 -41.30 -0.22 -17.67
N PRO A 607 -41.28 -0.73 -18.92
CA PRO A 607 -40.08 -0.76 -19.75
C PRO A 607 -39.93 0.55 -20.53
N THR A 608 -38.70 0.89 -20.91
CA THR A 608 -38.37 2.00 -21.82
C THR A 608 -38.23 1.50 -23.27
N ARG A 609 -37.92 2.39 -24.23
CA ARG A 609 -37.64 1.96 -25.61
C ARG A 609 -36.36 1.13 -25.68
N VAL A 610 -35.38 1.44 -24.84
CA VAL A 610 -34.09 0.73 -24.73
C VAL A 610 -34.27 -0.75 -24.41
N MET A 611 -35.33 -1.12 -23.68
CA MET A 611 -35.60 -2.53 -23.33
C MET A 611 -35.76 -3.42 -24.57
N ARG A 612 -36.29 -2.88 -25.67
CA ARG A 612 -36.46 -3.62 -26.93
C ARG A 612 -35.13 -4.00 -27.56
N ASP A 613 -34.10 -3.16 -27.36
CA ASP A 613 -32.76 -3.34 -27.91
C ASP A 613 -31.79 -4.01 -26.92
N ALA A 614 -32.24 -4.29 -25.69
CA ALA A 614 -31.41 -4.84 -24.63
C ALA A 614 -31.50 -6.37 -24.52
N LEU A 615 -32.59 -6.98 -25.01
CA LEU A 615 -32.84 -8.41 -24.92
C LEU A 615 -32.51 -9.13 -26.23
N ASN A 616 -31.25 -9.53 -26.38
CA ASN A 616 -30.83 -10.45 -27.46
C ASN A 616 -31.02 -11.92 -27.09
N THR A 617 -31.27 -12.22 -25.81
CA THR A 617 -31.37 -13.58 -25.26
C THR A 617 -32.50 -13.65 -24.23
N SER A 618 -33.09 -14.84 -24.04
CA SER A 618 -34.12 -15.05 -23.01
C SER A 618 -33.57 -14.74 -21.61
N ILE A 619 -34.33 -13.97 -20.81
CA ILE A 619 -34.00 -13.60 -19.41
C ILE A 619 -33.72 -14.85 -18.57
N ALA A 620 -34.40 -15.96 -18.88
CA ALA A 620 -34.21 -17.24 -18.20
C ALA A 620 -32.75 -17.72 -18.25
N ASN A 621 -32.02 -17.38 -19.32
CA ASN A 621 -30.66 -17.85 -19.59
C ASN A 621 -29.57 -16.88 -19.08
N LEU A 622 -29.94 -15.74 -18.49
CA LEU A 622 -28.96 -14.79 -17.96
C LEU A 622 -28.41 -15.29 -16.61
N ASP A 623 -27.09 -15.24 -16.45
CA ASP A 623 -26.45 -15.43 -15.16
C ASP A 623 -26.78 -14.26 -14.23
N VAL A 624 -27.12 -14.56 -12.98
CA VAL A 624 -27.49 -13.53 -11.99
C VAL A 624 -26.45 -13.49 -10.89
N VAL A 625 -25.89 -12.31 -10.68
CA VAL A 625 -24.93 -12.02 -9.62
C VAL A 625 -25.41 -10.81 -8.83
N SER A 626 -25.65 -11.01 -7.53
CA SER A 626 -25.81 -9.88 -6.61
C SER A 626 -24.42 -9.35 -6.26
N THR A 627 -24.18 -8.07 -6.51
CA THR A 627 -22.86 -7.46 -6.27
C THR A 627 -22.61 -7.32 -4.78
N ARG A 628 -21.47 -7.83 -4.30
CA ARG A 628 -21.04 -7.75 -2.87
C ARG A 628 -20.70 -6.34 -2.38
N LEU A 629 -20.66 -5.35 -3.28
CA LEU A 629 -20.52 -3.92 -2.97
C LEU A 629 -21.87 -3.37 -2.49
N GLU A 630 -22.33 -3.79 -1.31
CA GLU A 630 -23.55 -3.23 -0.70
C GLU A 630 -23.31 -1.76 -0.32
N GLN A 631 -23.92 -0.83 -1.06
CA GLN A 631 -24.12 0.57 -0.66
C GLN A 631 -25.47 0.71 0.10
N SER A 632 -26.15 1.86 0.01
CA SER A 632 -27.51 2.11 0.53
C SER A 632 -28.61 1.31 -0.19
N ASN A 633 -28.30 0.72 -1.35
CA ASN A 633 -29.24 0.00 -2.22
C ASN A 633 -28.69 -1.38 -2.62
N SER A 634 -29.54 -2.26 -3.14
CA SER A 634 -29.12 -3.56 -3.67
C SER A 634 -28.96 -3.51 -5.19
N SER A 635 -27.79 -3.90 -5.69
CA SER A 635 -27.51 -3.97 -7.13
C SER A 635 -27.42 -5.42 -7.59
N ILE A 636 -28.11 -5.75 -8.68
CA ILE A 636 -28.25 -7.10 -9.23
C ILE A 636 -27.85 -7.06 -10.70
N VAL A 637 -26.81 -7.81 -11.06
CA VAL A 637 -26.29 -7.90 -12.43
C VAL A 637 -26.85 -9.14 -13.12
N PHE A 638 -27.30 -8.98 -14.37
CA PHE A 638 -27.83 -10.03 -15.23
C PHE A 638 -26.93 -10.19 -16.47
N GLY A 639 -25.99 -11.14 -16.38
CA GLY A 639 -24.96 -11.38 -17.37
C GLY A 639 -24.12 -10.13 -17.62
N ASP A 640 -23.86 -9.86 -18.89
CA ASP A 640 -23.21 -8.65 -19.40
C ASP A 640 -24.21 -7.67 -20.04
N GLN A 641 -25.51 -7.84 -19.78
CA GLN A 641 -26.58 -7.12 -20.51
C GLN A 641 -27.33 -6.09 -19.66
N LEU A 642 -27.67 -6.42 -18.42
CA LEU A 642 -28.54 -5.59 -17.58
C LEU A 642 -28.06 -5.50 -16.13
N ILE A 643 -28.37 -4.40 -15.46
CA ILE A 643 -28.20 -4.21 -14.02
C ILE A 643 -29.44 -3.58 -13.41
N LEU A 644 -29.99 -4.18 -12.36
CA LEU A 644 -31.13 -3.67 -11.60
C LEU A 644 -30.65 -3.12 -10.26
N LYS A 645 -30.94 -1.84 -10.03
CA LYS A 645 -30.81 -1.18 -8.73
C LYS A 645 -32.16 -1.25 -8.02
N LEU A 646 -32.19 -1.89 -6.86
CA LEU A 646 -33.35 -1.98 -5.98
C LEU A 646 -33.20 -0.99 -4.83
N PHE A 647 -34.07 0.01 -4.78
CA PHE A 647 -34.06 1.04 -3.74
C PHE A 647 -34.54 0.44 -2.42
N ARG A 648 -33.67 0.47 -1.39
CA ARG A 648 -34.01 -0.09 -0.08
C ARG A 648 -34.74 0.92 0.80
N ARG A 649 -34.32 2.17 0.80
CA ARG A 649 -35.06 3.29 1.39
C ARG A 649 -35.86 3.97 0.30
N VAL A 650 -37.16 4.15 0.53
CA VAL A 650 -38.06 4.77 -0.46
C VAL A 650 -38.70 6.03 0.13
N GLU A 651 -38.86 7.04 -0.71
CA GLU A 651 -39.54 8.30 -0.38
C GLU A 651 -40.67 8.52 -1.39
N ARG A 652 -41.79 9.10 -0.95
CA ARG A 652 -42.90 9.45 -1.85
C ARG A 652 -42.51 10.66 -2.68
N GLY A 653 -42.67 10.58 -3.99
CA GLY A 653 -42.36 11.64 -4.96
C GLY A 653 -41.49 11.17 -6.11
N VAL A 654 -41.15 12.11 -6.99
CA VAL A 654 -40.29 11.86 -8.17
C VAL A 654 -38.86 11.60 -7.70
N ASN A 655 -38.34 10.41 -7.99
CA ASN A 655 -36.95 10.05 -7.69
C ASN A 655 -35.99 10.66 -8.75
N PRO A 656 -34.96 11.43 -8.34
CA PRO A 656 -33.99 12.03 -9.25
C PRO A 656 -33.26 11.04 -10.16
N ASP A 657 -32.93 9.84 -9.69
CA ASP A 657 -32.19 8.84 -10.48
C ASP A 657 -33.03 8.35 -11.66
N ILE A 658 -34.33 8.16 -11.42
CA ILE A 658 -35.31 7.84 -12.47
C ILE A 658 -35.49 9.04 -13.42
N GLU A 659 -35.80 10.22 -12.89
CA GLU A 659 -36.06 11.43 -13.69
C GLU A 659 -34.89 11.79 -14.61
N MET A 660 -33.68 11.84 -14.05
CA MET A 660 -32.45 12.19 -14.74
C MET A 660 -32.05 11.10 -15.74
N GLY A 661 -32.14 9.83 -15.33
CA GLY A 661 -31.86 8.69 -16.20
C GLY A 661 -32.78 8.67 -17.43
N TYR A 662 -34.09 8.88 -17.25
CA TYR A 662 -35.04 8.99 -18.36
C TYR A 662 -34.73 10.17 -19.28
N PHE A 663 -34.46 11.35 -18.72
CA PHE A 663 -34.13 12.53 -19.51
C PHE A 663 -32.86 12.32 -20.35
N LEU A 664 -31.78 11.83 -19.73
CA LEU A 664 -30.51 11.59 -20.42
C LEU A 664 -30.61 10.46 -21.45
N THR A 665 -31.44 9.44 -21.20
CA THR A 665 -31.60 8.29 -22.10
C THR A 665 -32.55 8.58 -23.27
N GLU A 666 -33.79 9.00 -22.99
CA GLU A 666 -34.88 9.06 -23.98
C GLU A 666 -35.06 10.44 -24.61
N ARG A 667 -34.69 11.52 -23.90
CA ARG A 667 -34.87 12.90 -24.38
C ARG A 667 -33.62 13.42 -25.08
N VAL A 668 -32.46 13.32 -24.43
CA VAL A 668 -31.19 13.89 -24.92
C VAL A 668 -30.33 12.87 -25.67
N GLY A 669 -30.34 11.59 -25.24
CA GLY A 669 -29.49 10.55 -25.82
C GLY A 669 -28.02 10.70 -25.45
N PHE A 670 -27.70 11.04 -24.20
CA PHE A 670 -26.35 11.22 -23.72
C PHE A 670 -25.62 9.86 -23.60
N PRO A 671 -24.49 9.63 -24.31
CA PRO A 671 -23.90 8.29 -24.44
C PRO A 671 -23.08 7.83 -23.23
N HIS A 672 -22.72 8.74 -22.30
CA HIS A 672 -21.82 8.46 -21.17
C HIS A 672 -22.57 8.22 -19.85
N VAL A 673 -23.80 7.71 -19.92
CA VAL A 673 -24.57 7.19 -18.78
C VAL A 673 -25.18 5.84 -19.15
N PRO A 674 -25.40 4.92 -18.19
CA PRO A 674 -26.09 3.67 -18.48
C PRO A 674 -27.52 3.96 -18.95
N PRO A 675 -27.91 3.50 -20.16
CA PRO A 675 -29.27 3.70 -20.65
C PRO A 675 -30.31 3.05 -19.72
N VAL A 676 -31.34 3.80 -19.32
CA VAL A 676 -32.47 3.28 -18.54
C VAL A 676 -33.29 2.33 -19.40
N ALA A 677 -33.38 1.07 -18.97
CA ALA A 677 -34.14 0.00 -19.63
C ALA A 677 -35.54 -0.20 -19.03
N GLY A 678 -35.76 0.16 -17.76
CA GLY A 678 -37.09 0.15 -17.17
C GLY A 678 -37.11 0.47 -15.68
N THR A 679 -38.30 0.55 -15.10
CA THR A 679 -38.51 0.92 -13.69
C THR A 679 -39.57 0.05 -13.04
N ILE A 680 -39.51 -0.02 -11.70
CA ILE A 680 -40.55 -0.53 -10.83
C ILE A 680 -40.88 0.59 -9.85
N GLU A 681 -42.13 1.03 -9.82
CA GLU A 681 -42.62 2.04 -8.89
C GLU A 681 -43.74 1.49 -8.03
N TYR A 682 -43.81 1.89 -6.77
CA TYR A 682 -44.98 1.69 -5.94
C TYR A 682 -45.89 2.91 -6.05
N ARG A 683 -47.18 2.71 -6.35
CA ARG A 683 -48.18 3.77 -6.52
C ARG A 683 -49.30 3.61 -5.52
N THR A 684 -49.52 4.61 -4.69
CA THR A 684 -50.63 4.61 -3.73
C THR A 684 -51.96 4.87 -4.44
N LYS A 685 -53.08 4.48 -3.83
CA LYS A 685 -54.43 4.84 -4.32
C LYS A 685 -54.69 6.34 -4.43
N ARG A 686 -53.88 7.17 -3.77
CA ARG A 686 -53.94 8.64 -3.81
C ARG A 686 -53.13 9.25 -4.97
N GLY A 687 -52.43 8.43 -5.74
CA GLY A 687 -51.64 8.85 -6.91
C GLY A 687 -50.18 9.21 -6.61
N GLU A 688 -49.72 9.09 -5.36
CA GLU A 688 -48.30 9.26 -5.02
C GLU A 688 -47.49 8.06 -5.49
N SER A 689 -46.35 8.27 -6.14
CA SER A 689 -45.42 7.21 -6.53
C SER A 689 -44.14 7.22 -5.68
N ALA A 690 -43.50 6.06 -5.59
CA ALA A 690 -42.17 5.88 -5.00
C ALA A 690 -41.36 4.92 -5.87
N ALA A 691 -40.10 5.25 -6.11
CA ALA A 691 -39.17 4.39 -6.85
C ALA A 691 -38.81 3.14 -6.04
N VAL A 692 -38.94 1.96 -6.64
CA VAL A 692 -38.62 0.66 -6.01
C VAL A 692 -37.46 -0.01 -6.75
N GLY A 693 -37.46 0.03 -8.07
CA GLY A 693 -36.39 -0.53 -8.90
C GLY A 693 -36.10 0.30 -10.14
N LEU A 694 -34.84 0.34 -10.53
CA LEU A 694 -34.34 1.00 -11.74
C LEU A 694 -33.41 0.05 -12.50
N LEU A 695 -33.79 -0.31 -13.71
CA LEU A 695 -33.06 -1.23 -14.58
C LEU A 695 -32.28 -0.43 -15.63
N HIS A 696 -30.98 -0.67 -15.73
CA HIS A 696 -30.09 -0.10 -16.74
C HIS A 696 -29.51 -1.19 -17.64
N LYS A 697 -29.04 -0.80 -18.84
CA LYS A 697 -28.07 -1.63 -19.57
C LYS A 697 -26.78 -1.74 -18.76
N TYR A 698 -26.22 -2.94 -18.72
CA TYR A 698 -24.92 -3.19 -18.09
C TYR A 698 -23.82 -2.53 -18.91
N VAL A 699 -22.84 -1.96 -18.23
CA VAL A 699 -21.67 -1.31 -18.83
C VAL A 699 -20.44 -2.11 -18.42
N PRO A 700 -19.81 -2.88 -19.34
CA PRO A 700 -18.53 -3.52 -19.06
C PRO A 700 -17.48 -2.49 -18.64
N ASN A 701 -16.85 -2.71 -17.49
CA ASN A 701 -15.91 -1.77 -16.87
C ASN A 701 -14.82 -2.51 -16.08
N GLU A 702 -13.70 -1.83 -15.85
CA GLU A 702 -12.55 -2.33 -15.06
C GLU A 702 -12.65 -1.96 -13.58
N GLY A 703 -13.71 -1.23 -13.19
CA GLY A 703 -13.96 -0.75 -11.84
C GLY A 703 -14.50 0.68 -11.82
N ASP A 704 -14.67 1.21 -10.62
CA ASP A 704 -14.95 2.64 -10.42
C ASP A 704 -13.68 3.48 -10.62
N ALA A 705 -13.87 4.77 -10.93
CA ALA A 705 -12.78 5.71 -11.10
C ALA A 705 -12.03 5.94 -9.79
N TRP A 706 -12.61 5.60 -8.64
CA TRP A 706 -11.96 5.68 -7.33
C TRP A 706 -10.80 4.69 -7.22
N ARG A 707 -11.02 3.40 -7.50
CA ARG A 707 -9.97 2.36 -7.51
C ARG A 707 -8.88 2.68 -8.52
N HIS A 708 -9.26 3.04 -9.75
CA HIS A 708 -8.32 3.45 -10.80
C HIS A 708 -7.43 4.63 -10.35
N THR A 709 -8.02 5.60 -9.64
CA THR A 709 -7.28 6.75 -9.09
C THR A 709 -6.33 6.33 -7.97
N LEU A 710 -6.74 5.41 -7.09
CA LEU A 710 -5.88 4.90 -6.01
C LEU A 710 -4.69 4.10 -6.54
N ASP A 711 -4.89 3.27 -7.56
CA ASP A 711 -3.82 2.50 -8.20
C ASP A 711 -2.78 3.43 -8.86
N ALA A 712 -3.24 4.47 -9.56
CA ALA A 712 -2.37 5.50 -10.12
C ALA A 712 -1.61 6.29 -9.03
N LEU A 713 -2.27 6.60 -7.92
CA LEU A 713 -1.66 7.26 -6.75
C LEU A 713 -0.57 6.40 -6.11
N SER A 714 -0.76 5.07 -6.02
CA SER A 714 0.26 4.17 -5.48
C SER A 714 1.55 4.25 -6.31
N GLN A 715 1.42 4.19 -7.64
CA GLN A 715 2.56 4.33 -8.55
C GLN A 715 3.22 5.72 -8.45
N TYR A 716 2.42 6.77 -8.27
CA TYR A 716 2.93 8.12 -8.02
C TYR A 716 3.77 8.20 -6.75
N PHE A 717 3.28 7.66 -5.62
CA PHE A 717 4.01 7.69 -4.36
C PHE A 717 5.29 6.85 -4.40
N ASP A 718 5.28 5.70 -5.07
CA ASP A 718 6.50 4.90 -5.23
C ASP A 718 7.60 5.65 -6.00
N ARG A 719 7.22 6.48 -6.98
CA ARG A 719 8.16 7.40 -7.67
C ARG A 719 8.57 8.56 -6.76
N ALA A 720 7.63 9.12 -5.99
CA ALA A 720 7.87 10.27 -5.12
C ALA A 720 8.83 9.97 -3.97
N VAL A 721 8.69 8.81 -3.31
CA VAL A 721 9.52 8.39 -2.13
C VAL A 721 11.02 8.33 -2.45
N THR A 722 11.36 8.10 -3.71
CA THR A 722 12.76 8.01 -4.16
C THR A 722 13.41 9.37 -4.48
N LYS A 723 12.64 10.46 -4.39
CA LYS A 723 13.07 11.84 -4.66
C LYS A 723 12.94 12.68 -3.38
N SER A 724 13.89 13.57 -3.12
CA SER A 724 13.78 14.53 -2.02
C SER A 724 12.89 15.69 -2.44
N PHE A 725 11.75 15.90 -1.74
CA PHE A 725 10.83 17.00 -2.05
C PHE A 725 11.52 18.36 -1.94
N ASN A 726 12.26 18.58 -0.86
CA ASN A 726 12.93 19.85 -0.57
C ASN A 726 14.08 20.19 -1.54
N GLU A 727 14.66 19.18 -2.20
CA GLU A 727 15.70 19.40 -3.22
C GLU A 727 15.11 19.76 -4.58
N LEU A 728 13.85 19.40 -4.84
CA LEU A 728 13.19 19.62 -6.14
C LEU A 728 12.23 20.82 -6.12
N PHE A 729 11.58 21.05 -4.99
CA PHE A 729 10.55 22.07 -4.84
C PHE A 729 10.81 22.86 -3.55
N GLY A 730 10.85 24.19 -3.67
CA GLY A 730 10.70 25.06 -2.50
C GLY A 730 9.30 24.90 -1.87
N PRO A 731 8.94 25.72 -0.86
CA PRO A 731 7.57 25.72 -0.35
C PRO A 731 6.59 25.99 -1.51
N LEU A 732 5.62 25.09 -1.69
CA LEU A 732 4.60 25.28 -2.72
C LEU A 732 3.81 26.57 -2.43
N PRO A 733 3.71 27.50 -3.39
CA PRO A 733 2.90 28.69 -3.21
C PRO A 733 1.44 28.29 -3.00
N ALA A 734 0.77 28.91 -2.02
CA ALA A 734 -0.64 28.67 -1.76
C ALA A 734 -1.51 29.40 -2.80
N MET A 735 -1.51 28.88 -4.03
CA MET A 735 -2.35 29.41 -5.12
C MET A 735 -3.76 28.81 -5.07
N THR A 736 -4.76 29.59 -5.45
CA THR A 736 -6.12 29.07 -5.67
C THR A 736 -6.16 28.22 -6.94
N PHE A 737 -7.13 27.30 -7.04
CA PHE A 737 -7.31 26.50 -8.27
C PHE A 737 -7.52 27.38 -9.51
N VAL A 738 -8.16 28.54 -9.35
CA VAL A 738 -8.40 29.50 -10.44
C VAL A 738 -7.13 30.25 -10.85
N GLU A 739 -6.21 30.50 -9.92
CA GLU A 739 -4.88 31.05 -10.22
C GLU A 739 -4.01 30.03 -10.96
N LEU A 740 -4.05 28.75 -10.56
CA LEU A 740 -3.34 27.66 -11.25
C LEU A 740 -3.74 27.53 -12.73
N LEU A 741 -5.00 27.85 -13.08
CA LEU A 741 -5.46 27.87 -14.47
C LEU A 741 -4.74 28.91 -15.35
N GLN A 742 -4.08 29.92 -14.77
CA GLN A 742 -3.30 30.92 -15.52
C GLN A 742 -1.95 30.38 -15.99
N SER A 743 -1.44 29.32 -15.36
CA SER A 743 -0.25 28.62 -15.83
C SER A 743 -0.64 27.73 -17.02
N ASN A 744 -0.18 28.10 -18.22
CA ASN A 744 -0.67 27.47 -19.45
C ASN A 744 -0.20 26.02 -19.67
N THR A 745 0.76 25.52 -18.88
CA THR A 745 1.37 24.19 -19.05
C THR A 745 1.55 23.48 -17.72
N VAL A 746 1.11 22.22 -17.64
CA VAL A 746 1.52 21.30 -16.57
C VAL A 746 3.05 21.20 -16.65
N PRO A 747 3.80 21.52 -15.58
CA PRO A 747 5.26 21.44 -15.60
C PRO A 747 5.73 20.04 -16.01
N SER A 748 6.86 19.95 -16.72
CA SER A 748 7.40 18.67 -17.19
C SER A 748 7.57 17.66 -16.05
N PHE A 749 8.03 18.11 -14.88
CA PHE A 749 8.17 17.27 -13.69
C PHE A 749 6.85 16.66 -13.23
N ALA A 750 5.74 17.39 -13.33
CA ALA A 750 4.42 16.90 -12.92
C ALA A 750 3.89 15.89 -13.94
N GLY A 751 4.18 16.12 -15.23
CA GLY A 751 3.92 15.14 -16.30
C GLY A 751 4.68 13.83 -16.10
N GLU A 752 5.96 13.88 -15.72
CA GLU A 752 6.77 12.68 -15.43
C GLU A 752 6.30 11.92 -14.18
N LEU A 753 5.95 12.65 -13.11
CA LEU A 753 5.55 12.03 -11.85
C LEU A 753 4.15 11.42 -11.92
N VAL A 754 3.15 12.18 -12.38
CA VAL A 754 1.76 11.72 -12.49
C VAL A 754 1.60 10.75 -13.67
N GLY A 755 2.34 10.96 -14.76
CA GLY A 755 2.35 10.07 -15.90
C GLY A 755 1.04 10.08 -16.71
N PRO A 756 0.69 8.96 -17.37
CA PRO A 756 -0.46 8.85 -18.28
C PRO A 756 -1.82 9.17 -17.65
N PHE A 757 -1.92 9.13 -16.32
CA PHE A 757 -3.17 9.42 -15.61
C PHE A 757 -3.69 10.85 -15.85
N LEU A 758 -2.84 11.80 -16.25
CA LEU A 758 -3.30 13.15 -16.62
C LEU A 758 -4.30 13.14 -17.79
N GLU A 759 -4.12 12.28 -18.79
CA GLU A 759 -5.05 12.18 -19.92
C GLU A 759 -6.40 11.61 -19.50
N ASN A 760 -6.37 10.65 -18.57
CA ASN A 760 -7.58 10.12 -17.94
C ASN A 760 -8.35 11.22 -17.20
N VAL A 761 -7.66 12.12 -16.49
CA VAL A 761 -8.33 13.22 -15.77
C VAL A 761 -8.86 14.29 -16.71
N LYS A 762 -8.16 14.59 -17.82
CA LYS A 762 -8.69 15.48 -18.88
C LYS A 762 -9.99 14.93 -19.46
N LEU A 763 -10.02 13.64 -19.80
CA LEU A 763 -11.22 12.98 -20.32
C LEU A 763 -12.37 13.04 -19.32
N LEU A 764 -12.11 12.81 -18.04
CA LEU A 764 -13.14 12.93 -16.99
C LEU A 764 -13.71 14.35 -16.91
N GLY A 765 -12.86 15.38 -17.02
CA GLY A 765 -13.30 16.79 -17.08
C GLY A 765 -14.21 17.07 -18.28
N GLN A 766 -13.86 16.53 -19.45
CA GLN A 766 -14.67 16.63 -20.67
C GLN A 766 -16.04 15.96 -20.50
N ARG A 767 -16.08 14.70 -20.04
CA ARG A 767 -17.35 13.97 -19.83
C ARG A 767 -18.27 14.66 -18.82
N THR A 768 -17.69 15.27 -17.80
CA THR A 768 -18.44 16.07 -16.81
C THR A 768 -19.07 17.31 -17.46
N ALA A 769 -18.33 18.00 -18.34
CA ALA A 769 -18.85 19.16 -19.07
C ALA A 769 -19.99 18.77 -20.01
N GLU A 770 -19.81 17.70 -20.79
CA GLU A 770 -20.81 17.18 -21.72
C GLU A 770 -22.11 16.77 -21.00
N LEU A 771 -22.01 16.16 -19.81
CA LEU A 771 -23.18 15.87 -18.97
C LEU A 771 -23.94 17.15 -18.60
N HIS A 772 -23.25 18.18 -18.11
CA HIS A 772 -23.92 19.43 -17.72
C HIS A 772 -24.52 20.18 -18.91
N ILE A 773 -23.90 20.09 -20.09
CA ILE A 773 -24.47 20.61 -21.33
C ILE A 773 -25.77 19.88 -21.69
N ALA A 774 -25.77 18.54 -21.62
CA ALA A 774 -26.96 17.73 -21.84
C ALA A 774 -28.09 18.08 -20.86
N LEU A 775 -27.78 18.29 -19.58
CA LEU A 775 -28.78 18.68 -18.57
C LEU A 775 -29.31 20.11 -18.72
N ALA A 776 -28.62 20.95 -19.48
CA ALA A 776 -29.00 22.34 -19.75
C ALA A 776 -29.62 22.55 -21.13
N SER A 777 -29.81 21.48 -21.93
CA SER A 777 -30.15 21.61 -23.36
C SER A 777 -31.65 21.74 -23.66
N ASP A 778 -32.54 21.38 -22.73
CA ASP A 778 -33.99 21.42 -22.94
C ASP A 778 -34.61 22.70 -22.38
N TYR A 779 -35.11 23.56 -23.28
CA TYR A 779 -35.73 24.84 -22.93
C TYR A 779 -37.27 24.75 -22.81
N ASP A 780 -37.87 23.63 -23.21
CA ASP A 780 -39.32 23.42 -23.20
C ASP A 780 -39.80 22.70 -21.94
N ASN A 781 -38.93 21.92 -21.29
CA ASN A 781 -39.25 21.21 -20.05
C ASN A 781 -38.98 22.08 -18.80
N PRO A 782 -40.02 22.48 -18.03
CA PRO A 782 -39.85 23.29 -16.82
C PRO A 782 -38.93 22.68 -15.76
N ASP A 783 -38.83 21.35 -15.67
CA ASP A 783 -37.96 20.69 -14.70
C ASP A 783 -36.46 20.79 -15.07
N PHE A 784 -36.14 21.02 -16.36
CA PHE A 784 -34.77 21.06 -16.87
C PHE A 784 -34.33 22.43 -17.40
N VAL A 785 -35.27 23.33 -17.72
CA VAL A 785 -34.96 24.65 -18.27
C VAL A 785 -34.00 25.42 -17.35
N PRO A 786 -32.85 25.91 -17.86
CA PRO A 786 -31.91 26.69 -17.05
C PRO A 786 -32.55 27.96 -16.49
N GLU A 787 -32.40 28.18 -15.18
CA GLU A 787 -32.96 29.34 -14.49
C GLU A 787 -31.89 30.38 -14.15
N PRO A 788 -32.21 31.68 -14.11
CA PRO A 788 -31.26 32.70 -13.69
C PRO A 788 -30.85 32.53 -12.22
N PHE A 789 -29.60 32.88 -11.91
CA PHE A 789 -29.10 32.97 -10.54
C PHE A 789 -29.53 34.30 -9.91
N SER A 790 -30.75 34.34 -9.37
CA SER A 790 -31.35 35.57 -8.83
C SER A 790 -30.72 36.00 -7.50
N LEU A 791 -30.86 37.28 -7.14
CA LEU A 791 -30.41 37.80 -5.85
C LEU A 791 -31.15 37.14 -4.67
N LEU A 792 -32.43 36.78 -4.85
CA LEU A 792 -33.20 36.02 -3.87
C LEU A 792 -32.63 34.62 -3.67
N TYR A 793 -32.27 33.93 -4.76
CA TYR A 793 -31.61 32.64 -4.68
C TYR A 793 -30.23 32.74 -4.02
N GLN A 794 -29.42 33.74 -4.38
CA GLN A 794 -28.12 34.02 -3.73
C GLN A 794 -28.27 34.15 -2.20
N ARG A 795 -29.27 34.90 -1.76
CA ARG A 795 -29.56 35.06 -0.33
C ARG A 795 -30.00 33.75 0.31
N SER A 796 -30.86 32.99 -0.36
CA SER A 796 -31.31 31.67 0.09
C SER A 796 -30.16 30.66 0.22
N LEU A 797 -29.27 30.62 -0.77
CA LEU A 797 -28.08 29.78 -0.78
C LEU A 797 -27.16 30.11 0.39
N TYR A 798 -26.87 31.40 0.61
CA TYR A 798 -26.08 31.85 1.76
C TYR A 798 -26.69 31.38 3.09
N GLN A 799 -28.00 31.55 3.28
CA GLN A 799 -28.65 31.14 4.53
C GLN A 799 -28.63 29.62 4.72
N THR A 800 -28.80 28.86 3.64
CA THR A 800 -28.70 27.40 3.65
C THR A 800 -27.31 26.95 4.09
N MET A 801 -26.26 27.49 3.45
CA MET A 801 -24.86 27.20 3.80
C MET A 801 -24.52 27.61 5.24
N ARG A 802 -25.00 28.77 5.69
CA ARG A 802 -24.82 29.26 7.07
C ARG A 802 -25.45 28.32 8.09
N ASN A 803 -26.69 27.89 7.85
CA ASN A 803 -27.42 27.00 8.75
C ASN A 803 -26.74 25.63 8.82
N HIS A 804 -26.41 25.04 7.66
CA HIS A 804 -25.73 23.75 7.59
C HIS A 804 -24.36 23.79 8.29
N SER A 805 -23.58 24.84 8.06
CA SER A 805 -22.28 25.04 8.73
C SER A 805 -22.44 25.13 10.25
N GLY A 806 -23.44 25.88 10.73
CA GLY A 806 -23.74 25.98 12.15
C GLY A 806 -24.05 24.62 12.78
N GLN A 807 -24.87 23.79 12.09
CA GLN A 807 -25.21 22.44 12.53
C GLN A 807 -23.97 21.53 12.58
N MET A 808 -23.15 21.50 11.53
CA MET A 808 -21.96 20.64 11.46
C MET A 808 -20.89 21.04 12.49
N LEU A 809 -20.66 22.33 12.69
CA LEU A 809 -19.73 22.80 13.72
C LEU A 809 -20.25 22.52 15.14
N GLN A 810 -21.56 22.59 15.37
CA GLN A 810 -22.15 22.18 16.64
C GLN A 810 -22.02 20.66 16.87
N LEU A 811 -22.20 19.85 15.81
CA LEU A 811 -21.98 18.41 15.87
C LEU A 811 -20.53 18.08 16.21
N LEU A 812 -19.57 18.77 15.58
CA LEU A 812 -18.14 18.64 15.90
C LEU A 812 -17.87 18.99 17.38
N ARG A 813 -18.42 20.11 17.88
CA ARG A 813 -18.28 20.52 19.30
C ARG A 813 -18.81 19.46 20.27
N ARG A 814 -19.97 18.86 19.97
CA ARG A 814 -20.56 17.80 20.82
C ARG A 814 -19.67 16.56 20.88
N ASN A 815 -18.98 16.25 19.79
CA ASN A 815 -18.11 15.08 19.66
C ASN A 815 -16.64 15.33 20.06
N LEU A 816 -16.21 16.54 20.41
CA LEU A 816 -14.81 16.82 20.79
C LEU A 816 -14.26 15.86 21.88
N LYS A 817 -15.12 15.45 22.82
CA LYS A 817 -14.72 14.56 23.93
C LYS A 817 -14.33 13.16 23.47
N THR A 818 -14.80 12.72 22.29
CA THR A 818 -14.50 11.39 21.74
C THR A 818 -13.22 11.39 20.89
N LEU A 819 -12.71 12.56 20.50
CA LEU A 819 -11.52 12.70 19.65
C LEU A 819 -10.21 12.68 20.45
N ARG A 820 -9.11 12.22 19.84
CA ARG A 820 -7.77 12.11 20.44
C ARG A 820 -6.68 12.45 19.42
N GLY A 821 -5.49 12.82 19.90
CA GLY A 821 -4.30 13.05 19.07
C GLY A 821 -4.46 14.17 18.03
N ALA A 822 -3.83 14.00 16.86
CA ALA A 822 -3.82 15.01 15.78
C ALA A 822 -5.23 15.41 15.29
N VAL A 823 -6.20 14.49 15.32
CA VAL A 823 -7.58 14.76 14.90
C VAL A 823 -8.25 15.77 15.84
N LEU A 824 -7.95 15.73 17.13
CA LEU A 824 -8.46 16.70 18.10
C LEU A 824 -7.85 18.09 17.84
N ASP A 825 -6.54 18.17 17.59
CA ASP A 825 -5.86 19.44 17.34
C ASP A 825 -6.39 20.12 16.07
N GLU A 826 -6.60 19.35 14.99
CA GLU A 826 -7.18 19.84 13.74
C GLU A 826 -8.65 20.26 13.91
N ALA A 827 -9.44 19.51 14.69
CA ALA A 827 -10.83 19.87 15.01
C ALA A 827 -10.93 21.20 15.77
N LEU A 828 -10.04 21.44 16.74
CA LEU A 828 -9.98 22.70 17.48
C LEU A 828 -9.63 23.87 16.56
N LYS A 829 -8.63 23.71 15.68
CA LYS A 829 -8.26 24.74 14.68
C LYS A 829 -9.43 25.11 13.77
N VAL A 830 -10.22 24.14 13.31
CA VAL A 830 -11.41 24.41 12.48
C VAL A 830 -12.47 25.20 13.26
N LEU A 831 -12.69 24.87 14.54
CA LEU A 831 -13.65 25.58 15.38
C LEU A 831 -13.23 27.02 15.69
N ASP A 832 -11.94 27.27 15.90
CA ASP A 832 -11.40 28.62 16.14
C ASP A 832 -11.56 29.53 14.91
N ARG A 833 -11.53 28.95 13.70
CA ARG A 833 -11.70 29.67 12.42
C ARG A 833 -13.15 29.71 11.92
N GLN A 834 -14.14 29.47 12.79
CA GLN A 834 -15.57 29.51 12.44
C GLN A 834 -16.00 30.84 11.81
N SER A 835 -15.46 31.98 12.26
CA SER A 835 -15.78 33.30 11.72
C SER A 835 -15.34 33.44 10.25
N GLU A 836 -14.20 32.86 9.90
CA GLU A 836 -13.65 32.86 8.54
C GLU A 836 -14.50 32.00 7.60
N ILE A 837 -14.93 30.81 8.05
CA ILE A 837 -15.87 29.94 7.33
C ILE A 837 -17.14 30.73 6.97
N MET A 838 -17.70 31.45 7.94
CA MET A 838 -18.92 32.26 7.74
C MET A 838 -18.68 33.44 6.79
N ASN A 839 -17.52 34.07 6.84
CA ASN A 839 -17.14 35.15 5.93
C ASN A 839 -16.94 34.64 4.49
N LEU A 840 -16.44 33.41 4.31
CA LEU A 840 -16.29 32.80 3.00
C LEU A 840 -17.65 32.58 2.34
N PHE A 841 -18.63 32.04 3.06
CA PHE A 841 -20.00 31.93 2.52
C PHE A 841 -20.63 33.30 2.22
N ARG A 842 -20.32 34.32 3.02
CA ARG A 842 -20.83 35.68 2.80
C ARG A 842 -20.34 36.29 1.47
N SER A 843 -19.23 35.80 0.91
CA SER A 843 -18.68 36.31 -0.34
C SER A 843 -19.65 36.21 -1.52
N VAL A 844 -20.56 35.23 -1.53
CA VAL A 844 -21.59 35.08 -2.56
C VAL A 844 -22.59 36.25 -2.59
N LEU A 845 -22.63 37.08 -1.54
CA LEU A 845 -23.49 38.25 -1.46
C LEU A 845 -22.79 39.56 -1.88
N LEU A 846 -21.48 39.54 -2.11
CA LEU A 846 -20.71 40.75 -2.44
C LEU A 846 -21.00 41.27 -3.84
N ARG A 847 -21.46 40.41 -4.75
CA ARG A 847 -21.86 40.78 -6.12
C ARG A 847 -22.93 39.85 -6.65
N LYS A 848 -23.67 40.32 -7.67
CA LYS A 848 -24.59 39.49 -8.44
C LYS A 848 -23.79 38.47 -9.26
N ILE A 849 -24.16 37.19 -9.18
CA ILE A 849 -23.53 36.13 -9.95
C ILE A 849 -24.27 35.94 -11.27
N SER A 850 -23.52 35.85 -12.38
CA SER A 850 -24.05 35.79 -13.75
C SER A 850 -24.38 34.37 -14.26
N ALA A 851 -24.17 33.35 -13.44
CA ALA A 851 -24.43 31.95 -13.79
C ALA A 851 -25.92 31.62 -13.97
N LYS A 852 -26.20 30.42 -14.48
CA LYS A 852 -27.52 29.79 -14.49
C LYS A 852 -27.57 28.61 -13.51
N ARG A 853 -28.79 28.23 -13.14
CA ARG A 853 -29.12 27.06 -12.32
C ARG A 853 -29.75 26.01 -13.22
N THR A 854 -29.19 24.80 -13.21
CA THR A 854 -29.62 23.68 -14.04
C THR A 854 -29.90 22.47 -13.15
N ARG A 855 -30.43 21.39 -13.73
CA ARG A 855 -30.29 20.08 -13.09
C ARG A 855 -28.81 19.68 -13.09
N ASN A 856 -28.40 18.95 -12.07
CA ASN A 856 -27.04 18.47 -11.85
C ASN A 856 -27.12 17.11 -11.14
N HIS A 857 -26.00 16.41 -11.03
CA HIS A 857 -25.92 15.11 -10.37
C HIS A 857 -26.11 15.22 -8.85
N GLY A 858 -25.56 16.27 -8.22
CA GLY A 858 -25.85 16.60 -6.83
C GLY A 858 -25.10 15.79 -5.75
N ASP A 859 -24.40 14.73 -6.13
CA ASP A 859 -23.40 14.00 -5.30
C ASP A 859 -22.30 13.38 -6.17
N PHE A 860 -21.68 14.21 -7.00
CA PHE A 860 -20.71 13.75 -7.99
C PHE A 860 -19.32 13.57 -7.38
N HIS A 861 -18.79 12.35 -7.43
CA HIS A 861 -17.45 11.98 -6.98
C HIS A 861 -16.94 10.75 -7.75
N LEU A 862 -15.67 10.36 -7.56
CA LEU A 862 -15.02 9.26 -8.32
C LEU A 862 -15.71 7.89 -8.16
N GLY A 863 -16.46 7.70 -7.08
CA GLY A 863 -17.25 6.48 -6.86
C GLY A 863 -18.50 6.39 -7.75
N GLN A 864 -18.93 7.52 -8.33
CA GLN A 864 -20.08 7.62 -9.23
C GLN A 864 -19.68 7.67 -10.70
N VAL A 865 -18.47 7.20 -10.99
CA VAL A 865 -17.93 7.14 -12.34
C VAL A 865 -17.30 5.77 -12.54
N LEU A 866 -17.69 5.08 -13.60
CA LEU A 866 -17.10 3.81 -14.03
C LEU A 866 -16.03 4.06 -15.08
N TYR A 867 -14.92 3.31 -15.00
CA TYR A 867 -13.85 3.34 -16.01
C TYR A 867 -13.93 2.11 -16.92
N THR A 868 -14.06 2.33 -18.22
CA THR A 868 -14.23 1.26 -19.22
C THR A 868 -12.91 0.75 -19.83
N GLY A 869 -11.77 1.14 -19.26
CA GLY A 869 -10.43 0.94 -19.85
C GLY A 869 -10.04 2.00 -20.89
N LYS A 870 -11.02 2.75 -21.43
CA LYS A 870 -10.78 3.80 -22.44
C LYS A 870 -11.63 5.07 -22.27
N ASP A 871 -12.75 5.00 -21.56
CA ASP A 871 -13.68 6.11 -21.37
C ASP A 871 -14.39 6.02 -20.01
N TYR A 872 -15.11 7.07 -19.64
CA TYR A 872 -15.88 7.15 -18.40
C TYR A 872 -17.39 7.11 -18.63
N VAL A 873 -18.09 6.47 -17.71
CA VAL A 873 -19.56 6.41 -17.66
C VAL A 873 -20.02 6.86 -16.28
N ILE A 874 -20.92 7.84 -16.24
CA ILE A 874 -21.44 8.46 -15.01
C ILE A 874 -22.69 7.71 -14.55
N ILE A 875 -22.77 7.41 -13.26
CA ILE A 875 -23.84 6.61 -12.66
C ILE A 875 -24.42 7.29 -11.41
N ASP A 876 -25.56 6.81 -10.91
CA ASP A 876 -26.13 7.17 -9.60
C ASP A 876 -26.56 8.65 -9.42
N PHE A 877 -27.60 9.06 -10.14
CA PHE A 877 -28.13 10.43 -10.11
C PHE A 877 -29.08 10.71 -8.92
N GLU A 878 -29.00 9.93 -7.85
CA GLU A 878 -29.85 10.10 -6.66
C GLU A 878 -29.60 11.42 -5.92
N GLY A 879 -28.38 11.95 -5.98
CA GLY A 879 -27.90 13.05 -5.14
C GLY A 879 -27.66 12.63 -3.69
N GLU A 880 -27.29 13.58 -2.82
CA GLU A 880 -26.90 13.29 -1.42
C GLU A 880 -28.06 12.61 -0.63
N PRO A 881 -27.93 11.34 -0.20
CA PRO A 881 -29.02 10.57 0.42
C PRO A 881 -29.54 11.12 1.74
N ALA A 882 -28.76 11.99 2.40
CA ALA A 882 -29.16 12.65 3.64
C ALA A 882 -30.19 13.79 3.42
N ARG A 883 -30.37 14.29 2.19
CA ARG A 883 -31.31 15.36 1.86
C ARG A 883 -32.67 14.79 1.41
N PRO A 884 -33.81 15.43 1.64
CA PRO A 884 -35.10 14.99 1.09
C PRO A 884 -35.16 15.05 -0.44
N LEU A 885 -36.00 14.22 -1.09
CA LEU A 885 -36.14 14.21 -2.57
C LEU A 885 -36.40 15.60 -3.18
N THR A 886 -37.24 16.41 -2.54
CA THR A 886 -37.59 17.75 -3.02
C THR A 886 -36.37 18.67 -3.07
N GLU A 887 -35.43 18.54 -2.13
CA GLU A 887 -34.19 19.30 -2.13
C GLU A 887 -33.20 18.80 -3.19
N ARG A 888 -33.14 17.48 -3.41
CA ARG A 888 -32.30 16.87 -4.47
C ARG A 888 -32.77 17.27 -5.88
N ARG A 889 -34.04 17.64 -6.04
CA ARG A 889 -34.59 18.17 -7.31
C ARG A 889 -34.33 19.67 -7.56
N ILE A 890 -33.85 20.43 -6.57
CA ILE A 890 -33.57 21.87 -6.74
C ILE A 890 -32.47 22.09 -7.78
N LYS A 891 -32.73 22.94 -8.78
CA LYS A 891 -31.71 23.37 -9.74
C LYS A 891 -30.62 24.18 -9.05
N ARG A 892 -29.37 23.79 -9.28
CA ARG A 892 -28.17 24.44 -8.73
C ARG A 892 -27.19 24.75 -9.86
N THR A 893 -26.13 25.48 -9.55
CA THR A 893 -25.05 25.67 -10.53
C THR A 893 -24.26 24.37 -10.68
N PRO A 894 -23.87 23.98 -11.91
CA PRO A 894 -22.99 22.85 -12.18
C PRO A 894 -21.66 22.85 -11.41
N ILE A 895 -21.22 24.01 -10.92
CA ILE A 895 -20.01 24.13 -10.09
C ILE A 895 -20.09 23.30 -8.80
N ARG A 896 -21.29 22.95 -8.31
CA ARG A 896 -21.46 22.03 -7.18
C ARG A 896 -20.86 20.65 -7.46
N ASP A 897 -21.10 20.10 -8.63
CA ASP A 897 -20.61 18.75 -9.00
C ASP A 897 -19.10 18.79 -9.26
N VAL A 898 -18.61 19.88 -9.86
CA VAL A 898 -17.16 20.15 -10.02
C VAL A 898 -16.48 20.17 -8.66
N ALA A 899 -17.03 20.90 -7.68
CA ALA A 899 -16.49 20.92 -6.32
C ALA A 899 -16.49 19.53 -5.66
N GLY A 900 -17.54 18.73 -5.88
CA GLY A 900 -17.61 17.34 -5.43
C GLY A 900 -16.47 16.48 -5.97
N MET A 901 -16.19 16.57 -7.27
CA MET A 901 -15.08 15.83 -7.89
C MET A 901 -13.71 16.31 -7.39
N LEU A 902 -13.50 17.62 -7.24
CA LEU A 902 -12.25 18.16 -6.68
C LEU A 902 -12.02 17.69 -5.23
N ARG A 903 -13.07 17.66 -4.40
CA ARG A 903 -13.01 17.06 -3.07
C ARG A 903 -12.73 15.56 -3.13
N SER A 904 -13.26 14.85 -4.13
CA SER A 904 -12.98 13.42 -4.33
C SER A 904 -11.51 13.14 -4.65
N PHE A 905 -10.83 13.99 -5.43
CA PHE A 905 -9.38 13.87 -5.65
C PHE A 905 -8.59 14.10 -4.37
N HIS A 906 -8.96 15.12 -3.59
CA HIS A 906 -8.36 15.37 -2.28
C HIS A 906 -8.53 14.15 -1.38
N TYR A 907 -9.75 13.62 -1.29
CA TYR A 907 -10.05 12.41 -0.54
C TYR A 907 -9.18 11.23 -0.98
N ALA A 908 -9.01 10.98 -2.29
CA ALA A 908 -8.16 9.89 -2.78
C ALA A 908 -6.68 10.06 -2.38
N ALA A 909 -6.14 11.28 -2.50
CA ALA A 909 -4.77 11.60 -2.14
C ALA A 909 -4.49 11.36 -0.64
N TYR A 910 -5.38 11.84 0.23
CA TYR A 910 -5.22 11.71 1.68
C TYR A 910 -5.66 10.34 2.22
N THR A 911 -6.57 9.63 1.54
CA THR A 911 -6.84 8.22 1.83
C THR A 911 -5.59 7.37 1.57
N SER A 912 -4.86 7.66 0.50
CA SER A 912 -3.58 6.97 0.22
C SER A 912 -2.47 7.31 1.24
N LEU A 913 -2.58 8.42 1.96
CA LEU A 913 -1.64 8.78 3.03
C LEU A 913 -2.04 8.19 4.39
N PHE A 914 -3.32 8.21 4.74
CA PHE A 914 -3.81 7.87 6.09
C PHE A 914 -4.46 6.50 6.20
N GLY A 915 -4.83 5.86 5.09
CA GLY A 915 -5.67 4.67 5.07
C GLY A 915 -4.96 3.39 5.50
N HIS A 916 -5.60 2.60 6.36
CA HIS A 916 -5.33 1.16 6.56
C HIS A 916 -5.86 0.27 5.41
N LEU A 917 -6.41 0.89 4.36
CA LEU A 917 -7.09 0.28 3.22
C LEU A 917 -6.51 0.86 1.93
N GLY A 918 -5.62 0.12 1.25
CA GLY A 918 -5.25 0.41 -0.15
C GLY A 918 -3.80 0.81 -0.38
N SER A 919 -3.26 1.82 0.31
CA SER A 919 -1.92 2.35 0.02
C SER A 919 -1.09 2.41 1.30
N SER A 920 0.15 1.89 1.26
CA SER A 920 1.23 1.92 2.27
C SER A 920 0.85 1.98 3.76
N MET A 921 1.36 1.04 4.58
CA MET A 921 1.70 1.38 5.97
C MET A 921 2.82 2.44 5.91
N VAL A 922 2.46 3.69 5.58
CA VAL A 922 3.36 4.83 5.73
C VAL A 922 3.59 4.93 7.21
N ARG A 923 4.84 4.78 7.64
CA ARG A 923 5.17 4.92 9.04
C ARG A 923 4.78 6.35 9.47
N PRO A 924 4.27 6.57 10.68
CA PRO A 924 3.90 7.92 11.13
C PRO A 924 5.02 8.96 10.97
N GLU A 925 6.28 8.52 11.09
CA GLU A 925 7.50 9.31 10.86
C GLU A 925 7.70 9.78 9.40
N ASP A 926 7.20 9.03 8.41
CA ASP A 926 7.32 9.34 6.98
C ASP A 926 6.14 10.19 6.46
N LEU A 927 5.03 10.28 7.20
CA LEU A 927 3.83 11.04 6.80
C LEU A 927 4.15 12.52 6.52
N ALA A 928 4.97 13.14 7.37
CA ALA A 928 5.35 14.54 7.22
C ALA A 928 6.15 14.81 5.93
N ALA A 929 6.88 13.80 5.44
CA ALA A 929 7.64 13.90 4.18
C ALA A 929 6.76 13.64 2.94
N LEU A 930 5.66 12.89 3.08
CA LEU A 930 4.77 12.52 1.98
C LEU A 930 3.58 13.47 1.79
N GLU A 931 3.18 14.20 2.82
CA GLU A 931 2.08 15.18 2.73
C GLU A 931 2.30 16.24 1.63
N PRO A 932 3.50 16.82 1.45
CA PRO A 932 3.75 17.77 0.36
C PRO A 932 3.56 17.15 -1.04
N TRP A 933 3.90 15.87 -1.21
CA TRP A 933 3.67 15.15 -2.46
C TRP A 933 2.19 14.92 -2.73
N ALA A 934 1.41 14.51 -1.72
CA ALA A 934 -0.04 14.35 -1.89
C ALA A 934 -0.73 15.68 -2.24
N ARG A 935 -0.28 16.78 -1.62
CA ARG A 935 -0.76 18.13 -1.94
C ARG A 935 -0.44 18.51 -3.39
N LEU A 936 0.82 18.31 -3.81
CA LEU A 936 1.26 18.57 -5.18
C LEU A 936 0.42 17.80 -6.20
N TRP A 937 0.21 16.50 -5.97
CA TRP A 937 -0.63 15.67 -6.82
C TRP A 937 -2.05 16.21 -6.90
N ASN A 938 -2.67 16.51 -5.76
CA ASN A 938 -4.04 16.99 -5.70
C ASN A 938 -4.21 18.32 -6.45
N GLU A 939 -3.27 19.25 -6.32
CA GLU A 939 -3.30 20.56 -7.00
C GLU A 939 -3.25 20.41 -8.53
N TRP A 940 -2.35 19.57 -9.07
CA TRP A 940 -2.23 19.36 -10.52
C TRP A 940 -3.36 18.55 -11.13
N ILE A 941 -3.85 17.52 -10.44
CA ILE A 941 -5.00 16.74 -10.89
C ILE A 941 -6.26 17.59 -10.90
N SER A 942 -6.51 18.33 -9.80
CA SER A 942 -7.65 19.22 -9.69
C SER A 942 -7.63 20.33 -10.74
N SER A 943 -6.48 20.95 -10.99
CA SER A 943 -6.35 21.99 -12.00
C SER A 943 -6.53 21.45 -13.42
N THR A 944 -6.01 20.26 -13.72
CA THR A 944 -6.18 19.58 -15.02
C THR A 944 -7.64 19.24 -15.29
N PHE A 945 -8.34 18.68 -14.29
CA PHE A 945 -9.77 18.40 -14.38
C PHE A 945 -10.58 19.68 -14.61
N LEU A 946 -10.35 20.71 -13.77
CA LEU A 946 -11.08 21.97 -13.83
C LEU A 946 -10.85 22.69 -15.17
N LYS A 947 -9.61 22.70 -15.68
CA LYS A 947 -9.29 23.28 -16.99
C LYS A 947 -10.07 22.59 -18.11
N SER A 948 -9.95 21.26 -18.19
CA SER A 948 -10.66 20.47 -19.21
C SER A 948 -12.18 20.69 -19.14
N TYR A 949 -12.74 20.72 -17.92
CA TYR A 949 -14.16 21.00 -17.72
C TYR A 949 -14.56 22.39 -18.24
N LEU A 950 -13.82 23.44 -17.89
CA LEU A 950 -14.13 24.82 -18.30
C LEU A 950 -14.02 25.01 -19.81
N ASP A 951 -12.98 24.44 -20.44
CA ASP A 951 -12.75 24.53 -21.88
C ASP A 951 -13.96 24.00 -22.69
N HIS A 952 -14.63 22.96 -22.17
CA HIS A 952 -15.81 22.36 -22.81
C HIS A 952 -17.14 22.98 -22.36
N ALA A 953 -17.27 23.39 -21.09
CA ALA A 953 -18.55 23.86 -20.52
C ALA A 953 -18.81 25.37 -20.70
N MET A 954 -17.76 26.21 -20.77
CA MET A 954 -17.93 27.67 -20.92
C MET A 954 -18.76 28.09 -22.15
N PRO A 955 -18.60 27.49 -23.34
CA PRO A 955 -19.38 27.85 -24.53
C PRO A 955 -20.91 27.71 -24.37
N ALA A 956 -21.39 26.87 -23.45
CA ALA A 956 -22.81 26.64 -23.24
C ALA A 956 -23.53 27.74 -22.43
N GLY A 957 -22.79 28.71 -21.88
CA GLY A 957 -23.38 29.94 -21.33
C GLY A 957 -24.19 29.78 -20.03
N PHE A 958 -24.00 28.68 -19.28
CA PHE A 958 -24.59 28.49 -17.95
C PHE A 958 -23.61 28.77 -16.79
N LEU A 959 -22.31 28.88 -17.07
CA LEU A 959 -21.28 29.22 -16.10
C LEU A 959 -21.15 30.75 -15.91
N PRO A 960 -20.54 31.23 -14.80
CA PRO A 960 -20.27 32.66 -14.60
C PRO A 960 -19.40 33.23 -15.72
N ALA A 961 -19.70 34.47 -16.13
CA ALA A 961 -18.93 35.19 -17.14
C ALA A 961 -17.57 35.69 -16.61
N ALA A 962 -17.49 36.04 -15.32
CA ALA A 962 -16.28 36.57 -14.69
C ALA A 962 -15.56 35.49 -13.86
N ARG A 963 -14.23 35.48 -13.91
CA ARG A 963 -13.39 34.51 -13.17
C ARG A 963 -13.51 34.68 -11.66
N GLU A 964 -13.72 35.90 -11.17
CA GLU A 964 -13.91 36.17 -9.75
C GLU A 964 -15.22 35.55 -9.24
N GLU A 965 -16.27 35.54 -10.07
CA GLU A 965 -17.53 34.88 -9.74
C GLU A 965 -17.37 33.36 -9.68
N LEU A 966 -16.61 32.78 -10.62
CA LEU A 966 -16.25 31.36 -10.60
C LEU A 966 -15.48 31.00 -9.33
N ASN A 967 -14.49 31.82 -8.94
CA ASN A 967 -13.71 31.59 -7.72
C ASN A 967 -14.60 31.64 -6.46
N ILE A 968 -15.54 32.59 -6.39
CA ILE A 968 -16.51 32.66 -5.28
C ILE A 968 -17.34 31.37 -5.22
N LEU A 969 -17.95 30.96 -6.34
CA LEU A 969 -18.79 29.75 -6.38
C LEU A 969 -17.99 28.49 -6.03
N LEU A 970 -16.79 28.32 -6.60
CA LEU A 970 -15.99 27.14 -6.35
C LEU A 970 -15.61 27.02 -4.88
N ASN A 971 -15.16 28.12 -4.25
CA ASN A 971 -14.77 28.11 -2.84
C ASN A 971 -15.93 27.81 -1.90
N ILE A 972 -17.12 28.39 -2.12
CA ILE A 972 -18.28 28.12 -1.26
C ILE A 972 -18.74 26.66 -1.40
N TYR A 973 -18.72 26.08 -2.60
CA TYR A 973 -19.16 24.69 -2.79
C TYR A 973 -18.11 23.67 -2.32
N LEU A 974 -16.81 23.97 -2.47
CA LEU A 974 -15.74 23.15 -1.89
C LEU A 974 -15.86 23.10 -0.35
N LEU A 975 -16.13 24.26 0.27
CA LEU A 975 -16.31 24.35 1.72
C LEU A 975 -17.62 23.71 2.19
N GLU A 976 -18.73 23.89 1.46
CA GLU A 976 -20.00 23.19 1.75
C GLU A 976 -19.80 21.68 1.72
N LYS A 977 -19.13 21.15 0.67
CA LYS A 977 -18.89 19.71 0.54
C LYS A 977 -17.96 19.18 1.64
N ALA A 978 -16.89 19.91 1.99
CA ALA A 978 -16.00 19.53 3.08
C ALA A 978 -16.70 19.49 4.45
N LEU A 979 -17.64 20.40 4.70
CA LEU A 979 -18.46 20.38 5.92
C LEU A 979 -19.49 19.25 5.94
N TYR A 980 -20.08 18.93 4.78
CA TYR A 980 -20.95 17.76 4.64
C TYR A 980 -20.17 16.47 4.93
N GLU A 981 -18.98 16.32 4.33
CA GLU A 981 -18.05 15.20 4.56
C GLU A 981 -17.68 15.07 6.04
N LEU A 982 -17.36 16.19 6.72
CA LEU A 982 -17.10 16.21 8.16
C LEU A 982 -18.26 15.59 8.96
N GLY A 983 -19.50 16.00 8.67
CA GLY A 983 -20.68 15.44 9.32
C GLY A 983 -20.89 13.96 9.01
N TYR A 984 -20.63 13.55 7.78
CA TYR A 984 -20.74 12.15 7.36
C TYR A 984 -19.73 11.26 8.08
N GLU A 985 -18.45 11.64 8.12
CA GLU A 985 -17.40 10.83 8.77
C GLU A 985 -17.56 10.76 10.28
N LEU A 986 -18.01 11.85 10.93
CA LEU A 986 -18.33 11.84 12.36
C LEU A 986 -19.36 10.76 12.73
N ASN A 987 -20.32 10.51 11.85
CA ASN A 987 -21.42 9.58 12.12
C ASN A 987 -21.15 8.15 11.62
N ASN A 988 -20.29 7.97 10.62
CA ASN A 988 -20.13 6.68 9.93
C ASN A 988 -18.72 6.09 10.03
N ARG A 989 -17.65 6.91 9.98
CA ARG A 989 -16.25 6.45 9.95
C ARG A 989 -15.33 7.42 10.69
N PRO A 990 -15.31 7.39 12.04
CA PRO A 990 -14.51 8.32 12.84
C PRO A 990 -13.00 8.31 12.51
N ASP A 991 -12.47 7.18 12.04
CA ASP A 991 -11.06 7.05 11.64
C ASP A 991 -10.68 7.90 10.43
N TRP A 992 -11.67 8.28 9.60
CA TRP A 992 -11.47 9.08 8.38
C TRP A 992 -11.68 10.58 8.61
N LEU A 993 -12.07 10.98 9.83
CA LEU A 993 -12.42 12.35 10.19
C LEU A 993 -11.31 13.38 9.91
N ARG A 994 -10.06 12.93 9.91
CA ARG A 994 -8.90 13.77 9.64
C ARG A 994 -8.91 14.41 8.25
N ILE A 995 -9.40 13.68 7.24
CA ILE A 995 -9.39 14.11 5.83
C ILE A 995 -10.22 15.39 5.61
N PRO A 996 -11.51 15.46 6.01
CA PRO A 996 -12.30 16.68 5.85
C PRO A 996 -11.80 17.84 6.71
N LEU A 997 -11.23 17.58 7.90
CA LEU A 997 -10.64 18.63 8.75
C LEU A 997 -9.46 19.32 8.05
N ILE A 998 -8.52 18.53 7.53
CA ILE A 998 -7.38 19.06 6.74
C ILE A 998 -7.88 19.80 5.50
N GLY A 999 -8.89 19.25 4.80
CA GLY A 999 -9.50 19.89 3.64
C GLY A 999 -10.06 21.28 3.96
N ILE A 1000 -10.78 21.43 5.08
CA ILE A 1000 -11.30 22.73 5.53
C ILE A 1000 -10.15 23.70 5.84
N LEU A 1001 -9.14 23.25 6.60
CA LEU A 1001 -8.00 24.11 6.96
C LEU A 1001 -7.21 24.59 5.74
N GLN A 1002 -7.02 23.73 4.74
CA GLN A 1002 -6.34 24.08 3.49
C GLN A 1002 -7.12 25.12 2.69
N LEU A 1003 -8.44 24.97 2.56
CA LEU A 1003 -9.31 25.96 1.90
C LEU A 1003 -9.27 27.33 2.58
N LEU A 1004 -9.03 27.37 3.90
CA LEU A 1004 -8.88 28.61 4.66
C LEU A 1004 -7.46 29.20 4.58
N GLN A 1005 -6.41 28.39 4.37
CA GLN A 1005 -5.01 28.85 4.27
C GLN A 1005 -4.67 29.51 2.93
N THR A 1006 -5.27 29.08 1.82
CA THR A 1006 -5.02 29.64 0.47
C THR A 1006 -5.28 31.14 0.38
N ARG A 1007 -5.96 31.72 1.38
CA ARG A 1007 -6.31 33.15 1.43
C ARG A 1007 -5.36 34.00 2.26
N GLU A 1008 -4.66 33.46 3.25
CA GLU A 1008 -3.66 34.22 4.01
C GLU A 1008 -2.46 34.62 3.14
N ALA A 1009 -2.19 33.86 2.07
CA ALA A 1009 -1.14 34.17 1.09
C ALA A 1009 -1.60 35.10 -0.05
N ALA A 1010 -2.91 35.26 -0.24
CA ALA A 1010 -3.50 36.10 -1.29
C ALA A 1010 -4.00 37.47 -0.77
N ALA A 1011 -4.03 37.66 0.55
CA ALA A 1011 -4.25 38.93 1.25
C ALA A 1011 -2.91 39.54 1.66
#